data_AF-A0A5C5Z3I2-F1
#
_entry.id   AF-A0A5C5Z3I2-F1
#
_cell.length_a   1.000
_cell.length_b   1.000
_cell.length_c   1.000
_cell.angle_alpha   90.00
_cell.angle_beta   90.00
_cell.angle_gamma   90.00
#
_symmetry.space_group_name_H-M   'P 1'
#
loop_
_entity.id
_entity.type
_entity.pdbx_description
1 polymer ?
#
loop_
_entity_poly.entity_id
_entity_poly.type
_entity_poly.pdbx_seq_one_letter_code
_entity_poly.pdbx_strand_id
1 'polypeptide(L)'
;MLRKAKRVTNFSISTPSIIALLVALASPVQLAMGQTLSGSAGSQDQRENAVNVDWTYNWGINPKHDVSQANFEFVPMIWSATTAGNGLQTQINQVLDLESNYGIKVNYLLGFNEPELTDQANMTVQKALDSWDVITNAFENTDIKLVSPAVSGTSARVLDEWLYPFMDEVVARNADADPTNDLKVDAIAYHFYTPAYNPQAEATKLLNAIDTIWNKYQLPIWLTEFAGTSFSLDNPVHSVEERTAFNAEFLETLIPEFESREYLERYAWWQFGALGQPYSALSTSSGGIFTPTELGEIYSGTTLQSGQTHDFADGDSRPTDVHYLKGGTLTNTGSELSTALRAIDAMEGDSILGGTSDFGFEVAEDAFVRVRTGATLRKQGTNTITLDGTLVENSGSLRVEAGMLQLQGGVSVGGTGMLHVDGGTLSLGAVGDAAGSRVDQALQLHGGTVQANSLANGGQNTIAGSTTLQATTTFSGEGNLTATGQIDGQGGITKNGSGSLYLTGDNNYLGTTSIQDGKLFAVNDSGSATGTGAVNVMSTGTLGGYGRVGGAVTVHDGGAVAPGVSVGNRGSITLPAFEEGVVVNALDFNFQGVQDDAPLTQTSTLSPALELVSGLDFGAGLSPRGAANNGNEFNVMGFSTGTTWGDAAAANDYLTFTVDPVPGLSMLLDDVTFELRRNGAGAATHYRIFTSIDGFDQWNAGLSPLTLALDTSDTSTQIFTASYTGDEAVSGPAEVRLYGWNASSGFGNTHIYGASLDASFIADSDFFAVAPTGVLELGGDYTQLDFATLELEFAGMPSSGPDNTDHDQLLVLGDVMLEGILDLSFVDGFTWTTGQTFDIITGNSISGEFDIVMAPEGVEAVVSYLDSVVRVEFSDVIAVPEPNSLALILACSTFLFRRRKSKR
;
A
#
# COMPACT_ATOMS: atom_id res chain seq x y z
N MET A 1 14.59 9.55 -82.71
CA MET A 1 15.71 10.33 -82.12
C MET A 1 16.51 9.41 -81.20
N LEU A 2 17.79 9.21 -81.53
CA LEU A 2 18.99 8.74 -80.76
C LEU A 2 18.82 7.81 -79.51
N ARG A 3 19.26 6.53 -79.60
CA ARG A 3 20.56 5.91 -79.10
C ARG A 3 20.57 5.60 -77.58
N LYS A 4 20.88 4.41 -77.00
CA LYS A 4 21.83 3.27 -77.20
C LYS A 4 21.28 2.00 -76.48
N ALA A 5 21.25 0.78 -77.04
CA ALA A 5 22.23 -0.35 -76.96
C ALA A 5 22.67 -0.77 -75.52
N LYS A 6 22.69 -2.04 -75.05
CA LYS A 6 23.13 -3.33 -75.66
C LYS A 6 22.89 -4.55 -74.70
N ARG A 7 22.52 -5.72 -75.27
CA ARG A 7 22.78 -7.17 -74.95
C ARG A 7 22.87 -7.71 -73.48
N VAL A 8 22.00 -8.64 -73.05
CA VAL A 8 22.00 -10.16 -73.12
C VAL A 8 22.88 -10.86 -72.06
N THR A 9 22.25 -11.69 -71.19
CA THR A 9 22.53 -13.15 -70.99
C THR A 9 21.47 -13.84 -70.07
N ASN A 10 21.11 -15.07 -70.44
CA ASN A 10 20.15 -16.02 -69.83
C ASN A 10 20.65 -16.64 -68.50
N PHE A 11 19.74 -17.15 -67.63
CA PHE A 11 19.51 -18.60 -67.40
C PHE A 11 18.43 -18.93 -66.33
N SER A 12 17.61 -19.93 -66.70
CA SER A 12 16.82 -20.93 -65.94
C SER A 12 15.71 -20.54 -64.94
N ILE A 13 14.53 -21.08 -65.24
CA ILE A 13 13.29 -21.15 -64.47
C ILE A 13 13.17 -22.57 -63.89
N SER A 14 12.85 -22.70 -62.60
CA SER A 14 12.16 -23.88 -62.05
C SER A 14 11.38 -23.52 -60.77
N THR A 15 10.05 -23.57 -60.92
CA THR A 15 8.95 -23.75 -59.91
C THR A 15 8.82 -22.79 -58.73
N PRO A 16 7.80 -21.90 -58.73
CA PRO A 16 7.14 -21.45 -57.51
C PRO A 16 5.99 -22.42 -57.19
N SER A 17 6.12 -23.15 -56.09
CA SER A 17 5.03 -23.94 -55.51
C SER A 17 3.95 -23.01 -54.97
N ILE A 18 2.71 -23.45 -55.16
CA ILE A 18 1.45 -22.84 -54.80
C ILE A 18 1.45 -22.42 -53.31
N ILE A 19 1.53 -21.12 -53.04
CA ILE A 19 1.08 -20.50 -51.78
C ILE A 19 0.23 -19.29 -52.17
N ALA A 20 -1.05 -19.55 -52.42
CA ALA A 20 -2.09 -18.55 -52.38
C ALA A 20 -3.43 -19.26 -52.17
N LEU A 21 -4.20 -18.73 -51.22
CA LEU A 21 -5.61 -19.01 -50.96
C LEU A 21 -5.95 -20.13 -49.95
N LEU A 22 -5.57 -19.90 -48.70
CA LEU A 22 -6.42 -20.17 -47.54
C LEU A 22 -6.16 -19.10 -46.49
N VAL A 23 -6.62 -17.87 -46.77
CA VAL A 23 -7.06 -16.98 -45.70
C VAL A 23 -8.45 -17.48 -45.33
N ALA A 24 -8.49 -18.59 -44.59
CA ALA A 24 -9.61 -18.78 -43.70
C ALA A 24 -9.49 -17.65 -42.68
N LEU A 25 -10.54 -16.84 -42.57
CA LEU A 25 -10.75 -15.98 -41.42
C LEU A 25 -10.65 -16.89 -40.19
N ALA A 26 -9.50 -16.91 -39.55
CA ALA A 26 -9.40 -17.36 -38.18
C ALA A 26 -10.17 -16.32 -37.38
N SER A 27 -11.48 -16.57 -37.20
CA SER A 27 -12.13 -16.11 -35.99
C SER A 27 -11.21 -16.51 -34.83
N PRO A 28 -10.98 -15.64 -33.83
CA PRO A 28 -10.29 -16.08 -32.63
C PRO A 28 -11.00 -17.34 -32.16
N VAL A 29 -10.28 -18.45 -32.10
CA VAL A 29 -10.77 -19.65 -31.43
C VAL A 29 -10.87 -19.21 -29.98
N GLN A 30 -12.09 -18.85 -29.56
CA GLN A 30 -12.39 -18.67 -28.16
C GLN A 30 -12.29 -20.09 -27.58
N LEU A 31 -11.17 -20.35 -26.92
CA LEU A 31 -11.00 -21.54 -26.08
C LEU A 31 -12.10 -21.43 -25.02
N ALA A 32 -13.16 -22.23 -25.16
CA ALA A 32 -14.17 -22.35 -24.13
C ALA A 32 -13.55 -23.17 -22.98
N MET A 33 -12.72 -22.52 -22.16
CA MET A 33 -12.03 -23.13 -21.03
C MET A 33 -12.97 -23.20 -19.81
N GLY A 34 -14.08 -23.91 -19.97
CA GLY A 34 -15.15 -23.97 -18.96
C GLY A 34 -15.40 -25.35 -18.33
N GLN A 35 -14.67 -26.40 -18.69
CA GLN A 35 -14.91 -27.74 -18.14
C GLN A 35 -13.76 -28.16 -17.22
N THR A 36 -14.10 -28.61 -16.01
CA THR A 36 -13.17 -29.11 -14.97
C THR A 36 -12.70 -30.53 -15.31
N LEU A 37 -12.06 -30.71 -16.47
CA LEU A 37 -11.71 -32.03 -16.99
C LEU A 37 -10.30 -32.47 -16.58
N SER A 38 -9.37 -31.51 -16.50
CA SER A 38 -7.95 -31.79 -16.44
C SER A 38 -7.53 -32.23 -15.05
N GLY A 39 -6.72 -33.29 -14.97
CA GLY A 39 -6.32 -33.86 -13.69
C GLY A 39 -4.92 -34.43 -13.68
N SER A 40 -4.48 -34.91 -12.53
CA SER A 40 -3.19 -35.57 -12.42
C SER A 40 -3.25 -36.84 -11.61
N ALA A 41 -2.55 -37.87 -12.08
CA ALA A 41 -2.16 -39.01 -11.26
C ALA A 41 -0.85 -38.63 -10.53
N GLY A 42 -0.97 -38.01 -9.36
CA GLY A 42 -0.06 -36.95 -8.93
C GLY A 42 0.54 -37.05 -7.52
N SER A 43 1.42 -36.08 -7.25
CA SER A 43 2.14 -35.86 -6.00
C SER A 43 1.29 -35.18 -4.93
N GLN A 44 0.29 -34.38 -5.35
CA GLN A 44 -0.63 -33.62 -4.49
C GLN A 44 0.05 -32.46 -3.75
N ASP A 45 0.88 -31.70 -4.47
CA ASP A 45 1.59 -30.55 -3.93
C ASP A 45 1.44 -29.35 -4.87
N GLN A 46 2.26 -28.31 -4.66
CA GLN A 46 2.23 -27.10 -5.48
C GLN A 46 2.59 -27.36 -6.97
N ARG A 47 3.10 -28.54 -7.32
CA ARG A 47 3.38 -28.89 -8.71
C ARG A 47 2.09 -28.93 -9.54
N GLU A 48 1.00 -29.44 -8.98
CA GLU A 48 -0.31 -29.53 -9.63
C GLU A 48 -0.88 -28.15 -9.93
N ASN A 49 -0.75 -27.23 -8.97
CA ASN A 49 -1.13 -25.83 -9.18
C ASN A 49 -0.36 -25.18 -10.34
N ALA A 50 0.90 -25.56 -10.58
CA ALA A 50 1.72 -25.01 -11.66
C ALA A 50 1.28 -25.42 -13.08
N VAL A 51 0.30 -26.32 -13.22
CA VAL A 51 -0.26 -26.70 -14.53
C VAL A 51 -1.78 -26.62 -14.55
N ASN A 52 -2.38 -25.96 -13.56
CA ASN A 52 -3.82 -25.66 -13.48
C ASN A 52 -4.72 -26.89 -13.67
N VAL A 53 -4.38 -28.01 -13.04
CA VAL A 53 -5.30 -29.17 -13.01
C VAL A 53 -6.48 -28.88 -12.09
N ASP A 54 -7.65 -29.37 -12.47
CA ASP A 54 -8.89 -29.23 -11.72
C ASP A 54 -9.02 -30.28 -10.60
N TRP A 55 -8.34 -31.43 -10.73
CA TRP A 55 -8.42 -32.52 -9.77
C TRP A 55 -7.16 -33.41 -9.75
N THR A 56 -6.97 -34.13 -8.65
CA THR A 56 -5.84 -35.08 -8.52
C THR A 56 -6.23 -36.31 -7.70
N TYR A 57 -5.47 -37.38 -7.87
CA TYR A 57 -5.49 -38.55 -6.99
C TYR A 57 -4.08 -39.16 -6.86
N ASN A 58 -3.85 -40.00 -5.85
CA ASN A 58 -2.53 -40.57 -5.53
C ASN A 58 -2.54 -42.09 -5.30
N TRP A 59 -3.51 -42.80 -5.89
CA TRP A 59 -3.76 -44.23 -5.68
C TRP A 59 -4.14 -44.64 -4.24
N GLY A 60 -4.34 -43.68 -3.34
CA GLY A 60 -4.67 -43.91 -1.95
C GLY A 60 -5.95 -43.18 -1.52
N ILE A 61 -6.31 -43.40 -0.25
CA ILE A 61 -7.48 -42.77 0.37
C ILE A 61 -7.12 -41.38 0.90
N ASN A 62 -5.95 -41.24 1.53
CA ASN A 62 -5.54 -40.00 2.18
C ASN A 62 -4.62 -39.19 1.26
N PRO A 63 -4.64 -37.85 1.36
CA PRO A 63 -3.64 -37.04 0.71
C PRO A 63 -2.23 -37.33 1.27
N LYS A 64 -1.20 -37.23 0.43
CA LYS A 64 0.22 -37.46 0.80
C LYS A 64 0.87 -36.20 1.37
N HIS A 65 0.37 -35.03 1.02
CA HIS A 65 0.84 -33.74 1.46
C HIS A 65 -0.33 -32.89 1.96
N ASP A 66 -0.01 -31.76 2.57
CA ASP A 66 -1.01 -30.78 2.95
C ASP A 66 -1.67 -30.19 1.70
N VAL A 67 -2.97 -30.43 1.55
CA VAL A 67 -3.80 -29.93 0.43
C VAL A 67 -4.60 -28.69 0.82
N SER A 68 -4.34 -28.08 1.99
CA SER A 68 -5.00 -26.83 2.39
C SER A 68 -4.75 -25.67 1.43
N GLN A 69 -3.68 -25.74 0.62
CA GLN A 69 -3.33 -24.76 -0.43
C GLN A 69 -3.50 -25.32 -1.86
N ALA A 70 -4.23 -26.43 -2.02
CA ALA A 70 -4.51 -27.01 -3.31
C ALA A 70 -5.67 -26.29 -4.00
N ASN A 71 -5.49 -25.94 -5.27
CA ASN A 71 -6.54 -25.36 -6.13
C ASN A 71 -7.26 -26.43 -6.97
N PHE A 72 -7.22 -27.68 -6.51
CA PHE A 72 -7.75 -28.84 -7.20
C PHE A 72 -8.54 -29.74 -6.25
N GLU A 73 -9.52 -30.46 -6.77
CA GLU A 73 -10.24 -31.48 -6.01
C GLU A 73 -9.34 -32.71 -5.78
N PHE A 74 -9.19 -33.13 -4.53
CA PHE A 74 -8.60 -34.45 -4.23
C PHE A 74 -9.67 -35.55 -4.31
N VAL A 75 -9.42 -36.56 -5.16
CA VAL A 75 -10.29 -37.73 -5.33
C VAL A 75 -9.65 -38.96 -4.69
N PRO A 76 -10.23 -39.54 -3.62
CA PRO A 76 -9.70 -40.76 -3.01
C PRO A 76 -9.90 -42.00 -3.90
N MET A 77 -9.08 -43.02 -3.68
CA MET A 77 -9.17 -44.32 -4.35
C MET A 77 -9.14 -45.48 -3.35
N ILE A 78 -10.05 -46.45 -3.51
CA ILE A 78 -9.89 -47.78 -2.91
C ILE A 78 -9.17 -48.68 -3.91
N TRP A 79 -7.85 -48.73 -3.80
CA TRP A 79 -6.97 -49.40 -4.77
C TRP A 79 -7.26 -50.90 -4.91
N SER A 80 -7.56 -51.60 -3.81
CA SER A 80 -7.99 -53.02 -3.79
C SER A 80 -8.91 -53.30 -2.60
N ALA A 81 -9.70 -54.37 -2.66
CA ALA A 81 -10.53 -54.82 -1.54
C ALA A 81 -9.70 -55.20 -0.28
N THR A 82 -8.40 -55.41 -0.45
CA THR A 82 -7.44 -55.64 0.64
C THR A 82 -6.14 -54.91 0.35
N THR A 83 -5.79 -53.92 1.16
CA THR A 83 -4.55 -53.14 1.02
C THR A 83 -3.80 -53.11 2.35
N ALA A 84 -2.51 -53.50 2.37
CA ALA A 84 -1.58 -53.34 3.50
C ALA A 84 -2.11 -53.72 4.91
N GLY A 85 -2.99 -54.73 5.02
CA GLY A 85 -3.56 -55.18 6.30
C GLY A 85 -4.92 -54.57 6.68
N ASN A 86 -5.43 -53.61 5.91
CA ASN A 86 -6.78 -53.06 6.08
C ASN A 86 -7.78 -53.82 5.20
N GLY A 87 -8.90 -54.22 5.82
CA GLY A 87 -10.05 -54.76 5.10
C GLY A 87 -10.87 -53.65 4.45
N LEU A 88 -11.73 -54.02 3.49
CA LEU A 88 -12.60 -53.10 2.77
C LEU A 88 -13.41 -52.15 3.67
N GLN A 89 -13.99 -52.65 4.77
CA GLN A 89 -14.76 -51.80 5.68
C GLN A 89 -13.91 -50.71 6.35
N THR A 90 -12.66 -51.00 6.70
CA THR A 90 -11.73 -50.00 7.26
C THR A 90 -11.45 -48.92 6.23
N GLN A 91 -11.22 -49.30 4.97
CA GLN A 91 -10.97 -48.37 3.87
C GLN A 91 -12.19 -47.47 3.62
N ILE A 92 -13.42 -48.01 3.65
CA ILE A 92 -14.66 -47.26 3.53
C ILE A 92 -14.78 -46.21 4.65
N ASN A 93 -14.54 -46.61 5.90
CA ASN A 93 -14.60 -45.67 7.03
C ASN A 93 -13.58 -44.55 6.87
N GLN A 94 -12.36 -44.85 6.39
CA GLN A 94 -11.34 -43.83 6.13
C GLN A 94 -11.79 -42.80 5.09
N VAL A 95 -12.48 -43.22 4.02
CA VAL A 95 -13.06 -42.29 3.04
C VAL A 95 -14.11 -41.39 3.68
N LEU A 96 -15.02 -41.96 4.47
CA LEU A 96 -16.09 -41.21 5.14
C LEU A 96 -15.56 -40.22 6.20
N ASP A 97 -14.39 -40.51 6.78
CA ASP A 97 -13.76 -39.66 7.78
C ASP A 97 -12.89 -38.53 7.17
N LEU A 98 -12.70 -38.45 5.84
CA LEU A 98 -11.81 -37.47 5.20
C LEU A 98 -12.23 -36.02 5.46
N GLU A 99 -13.53 -35.72 5.40
CA GLU A 99 -14.02 -34.36 5.65
C GLU A 99 -13.74 -33.94 7.10
N SER A 100 -13.94 -34.85 8.05
CA SER A 100 -13.70 -34.58 9.47
C SER A 100 -12.20 -34.50 9.82
N ASN A 101 -11.36 -35.30 9.16
CA ASN A 101 -9.93 -35.39 9.46
C ASN A 101 -9.08 -34.33 8.72
N TYR A 102 -9.50 -33.92 7.52
CA TYR A 102 -8.71 -33.09 6.62
C TYR A 102 -9.48 -31.89 6.04
N GLY A 103 -10.77 -31.73 6.32
CA GLY A 103 -11.61 -30.69 5.70
C GLY A 103 -11.91 -30.95 4.22
N ILE A 104 -11.65 -32.16 3.72
CA ILE A 104 -11.82 -32.52 2.32
C ILE A 104 -13.22 -33.07 2.09
N LYS A 105 -14.05 -32.32 1.37
CA LYS A 105 -15.33 -32.83 0.88
C LYS A 105 -15.09 -33.80 -0.28
N VAL A 106 -15.47 -35.06 -0.09
CA VAL A 106 -15.37 -36.09 -1.12
C VAL A 106 -16.61 -36.03 -2.01
N ASN A 107 -16.45 -35.74 -3.30
CA ASN A 107 -17.57 -35.82 -4.27
C ASN A 107 -17.51 -37.11 -5.11
N TYR A 108 -16.31 -37.67 -5.29
CA TYR A 108 -16.07 -38.86 -6.10
C TYR A 108 -15.18 -39.87 -5.37
N LEU A 109 -15.37 -41.15 -5.64
CA LEU A 109 -14.52 -42.24 -5.17
C LEU A 109 -14.09 -43.11 -6.34
N LEU A 110 -12.78 -43.22 -6.56
CA LEU A 110 -12.21 -44.14 -7.55
C LEU A 110 -12.20 -45.58 -7.02
N GLY A 111 -12.63 -46.51 -7.88
CA GLY A 111 -12.64 -47.95 -7.62
C GLY A 111 -11.26 -48.61 -7.70
N PHE A 112 -11.26 -49.94 -7.83
CA PHE A 112 -10.04 -50.75 -7.80
C PHE A 112 -9.10 -50.45 -8.98
N ASN A 113 -7.79 -50.45 -8.72
CA ASN A 113 -6.76 -50.11 -9.68
C ASN A 113 -6.21 -51.35 -10.40
N GLU A 114 -6.39 -51.41 -11.72
CA GLU A 114 -5.90 -52.47 -12.61
C GLU A 114 -6.15 -53.89 -12.06
N PRO A 115 -7.40 -54.22 -11.69
CA PRO A 115 -7.73 -55.47 -11.02
C PRO A 115 -7.42 -56.72 -11.85
N GLU A 116 -7.32 -56.61 -13.17
CA GLU A 116 -6.94 -57.70 -14.06
C GLU A 116 -5.46 -58.10 -13.96
N LEU A 117 -4.60 -57.23 -13.43
CA LEU A 117 -3.16 -57.46 -13.34
C LEU A 117 -2.76 -58.07 -11.98
N THR A 118 -1.84 -59.04 -12.03
CA THR A 118 -1.45 -59.82 -10.85
C THR A 118 -0.57 -59.07 -9.85
N ASP A 119 0.12 -58.04 -10.32
CA ASP A 119 1.00 -57.13 -9.57
C ASP A 119 0.31 -55.81 -9.17
N GLN A 120 -0.98 -55.66 -9.52
CA GLN A 120 -1.85 -54.55 -9.13
C GLN A 120 -2.93 -55.07 -8.16
N ALA A 121 -4.19 -54.62 -8.26
CA ALA A 121 -5.22 -55.01 -7.30
C ALA A 121 -5.53 -56.51 -7.30
N ASN A 122 -5.25 -57.21 -8.42
CA ASN A 122 -5.32 -58.66 -8.57
C ASN A 122 -6.64 -59.27 -8.07
N MET A 123 -7.72 -58.94 -8.77
CA MET A 123 -9.07 -59.34 -8.45
C MET A 123 -9.75 -59.96 -9.67
N THR A 124 -10.38 -61.11 -9.47
CA THR A 124 -11.34 -61.62 -10.45
C THR A 124 -12.56 -60.71 -10.51
N VAL A 125 -13.27 -60.72 -11.64
CA VAL A 125 -14.53 -59.99 -11.81
C VAL A 125 -15.51 -60.31 -10.67
N GLN A 126 -15.67 -61.59 -10.29
CA GLN A 126 -16.53 -61.97 -9.17
C GLN A 126 -16.11 -61.36 -7.84
N LYS A 127 -14.81 -61.38 -7.51
CA LYS A 127 -14.32 -60.79 -6.26
C LYS A 127 -14.54 -59.27 -6.24
N ALA A 128 -14.40 -58.61 -7.39
CA ALA A 128 -14.69 -57.19 -7.53
C ALA A 128 -16.17 -56.91 -7.32
N LEU A 129 -17.08 -57.68 -7.93
CA LEU A 129 -18.53 -57.57 -7.74
C LEU A 129 -18.93 -57.77 -6.27
N ASP A 130 -18.45 -58.84 -5.62
CA ASP A 130 -18.75 -59.12 -4.20
C ASP A 130 -18.27 -57.98 -3.29
N SER A 131 -17.16 -57.33 -3.65
CA SER A 131 -16.63 -56.16 -2.92
C SER A 131 -17.42 -54.89 -3.25
N TRP A 132 -17.91 -54.76 -4.49
CA TRP A 132 -18.69 -53.62 -4.97
C TRP A 132 -20.09 -53.57 -4.34
N ASP A 133 -20.67 -54.73 -4.01
CA ASP A 133 -21.89 -54.82 -3.18
C ASP A 133 -21.69 -54.09 -1.84
N VAL A 134 -20.54 -54.28 -1.18
CA VAL A 134 -20.22 -53.62 0.10
C VAL A 134 -20.00 -52.11 -0.09
N ILE A 135 -19.31 -51.71 -1.17
CA ILE A 135 -19.07 -50.29 -1.48
C ILE A 135 -20.40 -49.59 -1.79
N THR A 136 -21.24 -50.17 -2.65
CA THR A 136 -22.55 -49.62 -3.04
C THR A 136 -23.41 -49.36 -1.80
N ASN A 137 -23.55 -50.37 -0.93
CA ASN A 137 -24.34 -50.25 0.30
C ASN A 137 -23.79 -49.17 1.26
N ALA A 138 -22.46 -49.01 1.34
CA ALA A 138 -21.85 -48.02 2.22
C ALA A 138 -22.07 -46.56 1.76
N PHE A 139 -22.20 -46.33 0.45
CA PHE A 139 -22.34 -45.00 -0.15
C PHE A 139 -23.72 -44.74 -0.78
N GLU A 140 -24.71 -45.61 -0.53
CA GLU A 140 -26.08 -45.46 -1.05
C GLU A 140 -26.76 -44.19 -0.53
N ASN A 141 -26.47 -43.80 0.72
CA ASN A 141 -27.05 -42.63 1.38
C ASN A 141 -26.12 -41.42 1.40
N THR A 142 -25.13 -41.37 0.50
CA THR A 142 -24.24 -40.22 0.34
C THR A 142 -24.35 -39.64 -1.06
N ASP A 143 -23.96 -38.37 -1.21
CA ASP A 143 -23.85 -37.72 -2.52
C ASP A 143 -22.55 -38.11 -3.28
N ILE A 144 -21.77 -39.05 -2.75
CA ILE A 144 -20.51 -39.49 -3.35
C ILE A 144 -20.79 -40.34 -4.58
N LYS A 145 -20.23 -39.94 -5.72
CA LYS A 145 -20.28 -40.68 -6.98
C LYS A 145 -19.19 -41.76 -7.01
N LEU A 146 -19.53 -42.96 -7.45
CA LEU A 146 -18.62 -44.11 -7.53
C LEU A 146 -18.12 -44.31 -8.96
N VAL A 147 -16.81 -44.20 -9.15
CA VAL A 147 -16.17 -44.45 -10.43
C VAL A 147 -15.69 -45.90 -10.47
N SER A 148 -15.98 -46.61 -11.56
CA SER A 148 -15.70 -48.04 -11.71
C SER A 148 -14.23 -48.41 -11.41
N PRO A 149 -13.93 -49.70 -11.20
CA PRO A 149 -12.55 -50.18 -11.29
C PRO A 149 -11.92 -49.76 -12.63
N ALA A 150 -10.66 -49.34 -12.60
CA ALA A 150 -9.92 -48.86 -13.76
C ALA A 150 -9.04 -50.00 -14.31
N VAL A 151 -9.22 -50.37 -15.58
CA VAL A 151 -8.39 -51.40 -16.24
C VAL A 151 -7.22 -50.75 -17.00
N SER A 152 -6.09 -51.47 -17.15
CA SER A 152 -4.84 -50.97 -17.76
C SER A 152 -4.95 -50.60 -19.25
N GLY A 153 -6.06 -50.94 -19.91
CA GLY A 153 -6.48 -50.46 -21.24
C GLY A 153 -5.49 -50.60 -22.39
N THR A 154 -4.56 -51.55 -22.30
CA THR A 154 -3.52 -51.80 -23.32
C THR A 154 -3.99 -52.70 -24.47
N SER A 155 -5.16 -53.34 -24.39
CA SER A 155 -5.69 -54.19 -25.47
C SER A 155 -7.19 -54.44 -25.41
N ALA A 156 -7.82 -54.70 -26.57
CA ALA A 156 -9.22 -55.12 -26.66
C ALA A 156 -9.54 -56.36 -25.79
N ARG A 157 -8.53 -57.23 -25.58
CA ARG A 157 -8.65 -58.41 -24.72
C ARG A 157 -8.97 -58.06 -23.26
N VAL A 158 -8.39 -56.99 -22.71
CA VAL A 158 -8.64 -56.57 -21.33
C VAL A 158 -10.09 -56.09 -21.17
N LEU A 159 -10.64 -55.41 -22.19
CA LEU A 159 -12.04 -55.02 -22.22
C LEU A 159 -12.95 -56.26 -22.19
N ASP A 160 -12.70 -57.24 -23.07
CA ASP A 160 -13.53 -58.44 -23.19
C ASP A 160 -13.42 -59.39 -21.97
N GLU A 161 -12.26 -59.46 -21.33
CA GLU A 161 -12.01 -60.42 -20.23
C GLU A 161 -12.34 -59.85 -18.85
N TRP A 162 -12.38 -58.54 -18.67
CA TRP A 162 -12.54 -57.94 -17.34
C TRP A 162 -13.57 -56.80 -17.28
N LEU A 163 -13.34 -55.68 -17.98
CA LEU A 163 -14.20 -54.50 -17.86
C LEU A 163 -15.63 -54.79 -18.33
N TYR A 164 -15.79 -55.43 -19.49
CA TYR A 164 -17.11 -55.75 -20.02
C TYR A 164 -17.87 -56.75 -19.15
N PRO A 165 -17.30 -57.89 -18.71
CA PRO A 165 -17.98 -58.76 -17.77
C PRO A 165 -18.42 -58.08 -16.47
N PHE A 166 -17.61 -57.17 -15.92
CA PHE A 166 -17.99 -56.41 -14.72
C PHE A 166 -19.16 -55.46 -15.00
N MET A 167 -19.07 -54.63 -16.03
CA MET A 167 -20.10 -53.64 -16.36
C MET A 167 -21.39 -54.28 -16.91
N ASP A 168 -21.28 -55.37 -17.68
CA ASP A 168 -22.44 -56.13 -18.17
C ASP A 168 -23.22 -56.74 -16.99
N GLU A 169 -22.53 -57.18 -15.92
CA GLU A 169 -23.18 -57.64 -14.69
C GLU A 169 -23.83 -56.48 -13.92
N VAL A 170 -23.17 -55.31 -13.81
CA VAL A 170 -23.78 -54.10 -13.22
C VAL A 170 -25.07 -53.74 -13.95
N VAL A 171 -25.06 -53.71 -15.28
CA VAL A 171 -26.25 -53.44 -16.10
C VAL A 171 -27.31 -54.51 -15.90
N ALA A 172 -26.92 -55.79 -15.84
CA ALA A 172 -27.85 -56.90 -15.64
C ALA A 172 -28.55 -56.83 -14.26
N ARG A 173 -27.80 -56.52 -13.20
CA ARG A 173 -28.33 -56.38 -11.83
C ARG A 173 -29.23 -55.16 -11.70
N ASN A 174 -28.84 -54.01 -12.27
CA ASN A 174 -29.65 -52.79 -12.24
C ASN A 174 -30.92 -52.87 -13.12
N ALA A 175 -31.02 -53.89 -13.96
CA ALA A 175 -32.23 -54.20 -14.72
C ALA A 175 -33.14 -55.21 -14.00
N ASP A 176 -32.71 -55.79 -12.87
CA ASP A 176 -33.53 -56.63 -12.01
C ASP A 176 -34.67 -55.80 -11.38
N ALA A 177 -35.78 -56.46 -11.04
CA ALA A 177 -36.91 -55.83 -10.38
C ALA A 177 -36.65 -55.57 -8.88
N ASP A 178 -35.61 -56.17 -8.30
CA ASP A 178 -35.21 -55.99 -6.91
C ASP A 178 -34.08 -54.94 -6.80
N PRO A 179 -34.38 -53.70 -6.37
CA PRO A 179 -33.38 -52.64 -6.28
C PRO A 179 -32.30 -52.90 -5.21
N THR A 180 -32.48 -53.91 -4.34
CA THR A 180 -31.45 -54.30 -3.38
C THR A 180 -30.27 -55.04 -4.02
N ASN A 181 -30.40 -55.44 -5.29
CA ASN A 181 -29.33 -56.00 -6.10
C ASN A 181 -28.56 -54.93 -6.90
N ASP A 182 -29.01 -53.67 -6.88
CA ASP A 182 -28.41 -52.62 -7.69
C ASP A 182 -26.97 -52.35 -7.26
N LEU A 183 -26.09 -52.17 -8.25
CA LEU A 183 -24.72 -51.73 -8.09
C LEU A 183 -24.59 -50.29 -8.57
N LYS A 184 -24.09 -49.41 -7.71
CA LYS A 184 -23.88 -47.99 -8.03
C LYS A 184 -22.54 -47.83 -8.77
N VAL A 185 -22.61 -47.42 -10.04
CA VAL A 185 -21.47 -47.00 -10.86
C VAL A 185 -21.89 -45.76 -11.63
N ASP A 186 -21.34 -44.61 -11.24
CA ASP A 186 -21.71 -43.30 -11.77
C ASP A 186 -20.83 -42.89 -12.97
N ALA A 187 -19.62 -43.43 -13.08
CA ALA A 187 -18.71 -43.22 -14.19
C ALA A 187 -17.78 -44.43 -14.40
N ILE A 188 -17.23 -44.59 -15.61
CA ILE A 188 -16.32 -45.68 -15.97
C ILE A 188 -14.89 -45.17 -16.03
N ALA A 189 -14.01 -45.71 -15.19
CA ALA A 189 -12.58 -45.42 -15.24
C ALA A 189 -11.84 -46.29 -16.27
N TYR A 190 -10.86 -45.69 -16.95
CA TYR A 190 -10.04 -46.35 -17.96
C TYR A 190 -8.60 -45.83 -17.93
N HIS A 191 -7.61 -46.70 -18.09
CA HIS A 191 -6.21 -46.31 -18.29
C HIS A 191 -5.79 -46.51 -19.74
N PHE A 192 -4.79 -45.75 -20.21
CA PHE A 192 -4.22 -45.96 -21.54
C PHE A 192 -2.73 -45.67 -21.62
N TYR A 193 -1.96 -46.72 -21.84
CA TYR A 193 -0.51 -46.63 -22.03
C TYR A 193 -0.12 -47.13 -23.41
N THR A 194 0.72 -46.36 -24.10
CA THR A 194 1.12 -46.67 -25.48
C THR A 194 2.63 -46.58 -25.71
N PRO A 195 3.21 -47.49 -26.51
CA PRO A 195 4.57 -47.30 -27.02
C PRO A 195 4.68 -46.04 -27.88
N ALA A 196 5.84 -45.38 -27.83
CA ALA A 196 6.10 -44.07 -28.43
C ALA A 196 6.44 -44.14 -29.95
N TYR A 197 5.65 -44.86 -30.75
CA TYR A 197 5.93 -45.04 -32.19
C TYR A 197 5.39 -43.92 -33.09
N ASN A 198 4.07 -43.66 -33.02
CA ASN A 198 3.37 -42.67 -33.85
C ASN A 198 2.27 -41.99 -33.03
N PRO A 199 2.45 -40.72 -32.62
CA PRO A 199 1.56 -40.09 -31.64
C PRO A 199 0.11 -39.97 -32.16
N GLN A 200 -0.13 -39.60 -33.41
CA GLN A 200 -1.50 -39.50 -33.94
C GLN A 200 -2.22 -40.85 -34.00
N ALA A 201 -1.51 -41.90 -34.43
CA ALA A 201 -2.09 -43.23 -34.54
C ALA A 201 -2.46 -43.76 -33.15
N GLU A 202 -1.62 -43.53 -32.15
CA GLU A 202 -1.91 -43.93 -30.77
C GLU A 202 -3.01 -43.07 -30.15
N ALA A 203 -3.06 -41.76 -30.44
CA ALA A 203 -4.14 -40.88 -30.00
C ALA A 203 -5.49 -41.34 -30.54
N THR A 204 -5.52 -41.72 -31.82
CA THR A 204 -6.71 -42.28 -32.48
C THR A 204 -7.18 -43.58 -31.80
N LYS A 205 -6.26 -44.43 -31.32
CA LYS A 205 -6.64 -45.67 -30.61
C LYS A 205 -7.28 -45.36 -29.26
N LEU A 206 -6.73 -44.41 -28.52
CA LEU A 206 -7.31 -43.96 -27.25
C LEU A 206 -8.72 -43.40 -27.44
N LEU A 207 -8.89 -42.45 -28.37
CA LEU A 207 -10.18 -41.87 -28.69
C LEU A 207 -11.21 -42.95 -29.07
N ASN A 208 -10.85 -43.86 -29.98
CA ASN A 208 -11.75 -44.96 -30.34
C ASN A 208 -12.13 -45.86 -29.16
N ALA A 209 -11.20 -46.09 -28.21
CA ALA A 209 -11.47 -46.93 -27.05
C ALA A 209 -12.51 -46.28 -26.13
N ILE A 210 -12.34 -45.00 -25.78
CA ILE A 210 -13.30 -44.28 -24.92
C ILE A 210 -14.66 -44.11 -25.61
N ASP A 211 -14.67 -43.82 -26.92
CA ASP A 211 -15.90 -43.73 -27.72
C ASP A 211 -16.64 -45.08 -27.71
N THR A 212 -15.92 -46.20 -27.81
CA THR A 212 -16.51 -47.55 -27.82
C THR A 212 -17.12 -47.90 -26.46
N ILE A 213 -16.42 -47.61 -25.37
CA ILE A 213 -16.91 -47.88 -24.00
C ILE A 213 -18.16 -47.03 -23.73
N TRP A 214 -18.11 -45.73 -24.03
CA TRP A 214 -19.25 -44.83 -23.86
C TRP A 214 -20.46 -45.27 -24.69
N ASN A 215 -20.27 -45.60 -25.97
CA ASN A 215 -21.35 -46.09 -26.83
C ASN A 215 -22.03 -47.36 -26.30
N LYS A 216 -21.30 -48.21 -25.55
CA LYS A 216 -21.85 -49.45 -24.98
C LYS A 216 -22.68 -49.21 -23.71
N TYR A 217 -22.20 -48.37 -22.79
CA TYR A 217 -22.80 -48.24 -21.44
C TYR A 217 -23.54 -46.92 -21.20
N GLN A 218 -23.28 -45.88 -22.00
CA GLN A 218 -23.86 -44.54 -21.86
C GLN A 218 -23.66 -43.93 -20.46
N LEU A 219 -22.54 -44.27 -19.82
CA LEU A 219 -22.05 -43.64 -18.59
C LEU A 219 -20.88 -42.70 -18.89
N PRO A 220 -20.69 -41.63 -18.11
CA PRO A 220 -19.51 -40.80 -18.18
C PRO A 220 -18.20 -41.60 -18.11
N ILE A 221 -17.18 -41.15 -18.83
CA ILE A 221 -15.85 -41.76 -18.87
C ILE A 221 -14.87 -40.91 -18.09
N TRP A 222 -14.04 -41.57 -17.29
CA TRP A 222 -12.90 -40.99 -16.59
C TRP A 222 -11.62 -41.66 -17.10
N LEU A 223 -10.76 -40.91 -17.78
CA LEU A 223 -9.46 -41.39 -18.20
C LEU A 223 -8.45 -41.15 -17.07
N THR A 224 -8.38 -42.05 -16.09
CA THR A 224 -7.67 -41.80 -14.84
C THR A 224 -6.14 -41.92 -14.96
N GLU A 225 -5.64 -42.62 -15.99
CA GLU A 225 -4.21 -42.62 -16.32
C GLU A 225 -4.03 -42.68 -17.83
N PHE A 226 -3.18 -41.81 -18.39
CA PHE A 226 -2.70 -41.99 -19.75
C PHE A 226 -1.32 -41.38 -19.98
N ALA A 227 -0.52 -42.04 -20.84
CA ALA A 227 0.80 -41.56 -21.23
C ALA A 227 1.35 -42.29 -22.47
N GLY A 228 2.24 -41.63 -23.21
CA GLY A 228 3.13 -42.27 -24.18
C GLY A 228 4.28 -43.02 -23.50
N THR A 229 3.94 -44.04 -22.72
CA THR A 229 4.90 -44.95 -22.09
C THR A 229 4.49 -46.40 -22.31
N SER A 230 5.48 -47.30 -22.34
CA SER A 230 5.24 -48.74 -22.45
C SER A 230 6.10 -49.48 -21.43
N PHE A 231 5.43 -50.33 -20.65
CA PHE A 231 6.03 -51.23 -19.67
C PHE A 231 6.37 -52.61 -20.28
N SER A 232 6.15 -52.79 -21.59
CA SER A 232 6.54 -54.00 -22.33
C SER A 232 8.05 -54.01 -22.62
N LEU A 233 8.63 -55.22 -22.68
CA LEU A 233 10.01 -55.44 -23.14
C LEU A 233 10.21 -55.07 -24.63
N ASP A 234 9.13 -54.99 -25.41
CA ASP A 234 9.12 -54.56 -26.82
C ASP A 234 8.94 -53.04 -26.97
N ASN A 235 9.43 -52.27 -25.99
CA ASN A 235 9.51 -50.82 -26.13
C ASN A 235 10.79 -50.48 -26.92
N PRO A 236 10.71 -49.84 -28.11
CA PRO A 236 11.89 -49.22 -28.70
C PRO A 236 12.57 -48.35 -27.64
N VAL A 237 13.86 -48.56 -27.41
CA VAL A 237 14.62 -47.71 -26.49
C VAL A 237 14.71 -46.33 -27.11
N HIS A 238 13.76 -45.45 -26.76
CA HIS A 238 13.76 -44.04 -27.11
C HIS A 238 14.62 -43.26 -26.13
N SER A 239 15.30 -42.21 -26.61
CA SER A 239 15.89 -41.23 -25.72
C SER A 239 14.79 -40.52 -24.91
N VAL A 240 15.17 -39.87 -23.81
CA VAL A 240 14.24 -39.02 -23.06
C VAL A 240 13.65 -37.95 -23.98
N GLU A 241 14.47 -37.34 -24.84
CA GLU A 241 14.02 -36.29 -25.76
C GLU A 241 13.02 -36.80 -26.80
N GLU A 242 13.29 -37.95 -27.42
CA GLU A 242 12.38 -38.55 -28.41
C GLU A 242 11.01 -38.86 -27.79
N ARG A 243 11.00 -39.34 -26.53
CA ARG A 243 9.76 -39.65 -25.84
C ARG A 243 9.02 -38.41 -25.34
N THR A 244 9.74 -37.36 -24.93
CA THR A 244 9.12 -36.06 -24.62
C THR A 244 8.46 -35.48 -25.87
N ALA A 245 9.13 -35.51 -27.03
CA ALA A 245 8.58 -35.02 -28.29
C ALA A 245 7.34 -35.80 -28.72
N PHE A 246 7.35 -37.13 -28.57
CA PHE A 246 6.16 -37.96 -28.77
C PHE A 246 5.00 -37.51 -27.87
N ASN A 247 5.25 -37.35 -26.57
CA ASN A 247 4.23 -36.97 -25.61
C ASN A 247 3.64 -35.58 -25.88
N ALA A 248 4.47 -34.62 -26.34
CA ALA A 248 4.00 -33.30 -26.74
C ALA A 248 2.99 -33.39 -27.89
N GLU A 249 3.36 -34.05 -29.00
CA GLU A 249 2.50 -34.22 -30.17
C GLU A 249 1.24 -35.06 -29.85
N PHE A 250 1.37 -36.03 -28.93
CA PHE A 250 0.26 -36.83 -28.43
C PHE A 250 -0.75 -35.97 -27.64
N LEU A 251 -0.29 -35.11 -26.72
CA LEU A 251 -1.15 -34.20 -25.96
C LEU A 251 -1.79 -33.12 -26.84
N GLU A 252 -1.03 -32.53 -27.77
CA GLU A 252 -1.56 -31.55 -28.73
C GLU A 252 -2.71 -32.11 -29.58
N THR A 253 -2.68 -33.42 -29.85
CA THR A 253 -3.75 -34.12 -30.56
C THR A 253 -4.95 -34.42 -29.64
N LEU A 254 -4.70 -34.83 -28.40
CA LEU A 254 -5.73 -35.34 -27.51
C LEU A 254 -6.53 -34.26 -26.78
N ILE A 255 -5.89 -33.20 -26.30
CA ILE A 255 -6.56 -32.21 -25.43
C ILE A 255 -7.77 -31.57 -26.13
N PRO A 256 -7.69 -31.07 -27.36
CA PRO A 256 -8.87 -30.50 -28.05
C PRO A 256 -9.99 -31.54 -28.27
N GLU A 257 -9.61 -32.80 -28.50
CA GLU A 257 -10.55 -33.90 -28.67
C GLU A 257 -11.20 -34.31 -27.34
N PHE A 258 -10.50 -34.18 -26.21
CA PHE A 258 -11.04 -34.39 -24.88
C PHE A 258 -12.02 -33.29 -24.48
N GLU A 259 -11.60 -32.03 -24.61
CA GLU A 259 -12.41 -30.85 -24.28
C GLU A 259 -13.71 -30.74 -25.11
N SER A 260 -13.79 -31.41 -26.26
CA SER A 260 -14.99 -31.42 -27.11
C SER A 260 -15.95 -32.59 -26.86
N ARG A 261 -15.57 -33.57 -26.02
CA ARG A 261 -16.37 -34.77 -25.74
C ARG A 261 -17.14 -34.63 -24.43
N GLU A 262 -18.43 -34.30 -24.50
CA GLU A 262 -19.30 -34.11 -23.32
C GLU A 262 -19.36 -35.31 -22.35
N TYR A 263 -19.09 -36.53 -22.81
CA TYR A 263 -19.09 -37.73 -21.96
C TYR A 263 -17.75 -38.01 -21.28
N LEU A 264 -16.66 -37.38 -21.71
CA LEU A 264 -15.38 -37.50 -21.03
C LEU A 264 -15.35 -36.44 -19.93
N GLU A 265 -15.75 -36.83 -18.72
CA GLU A 265 -15.88 -35.89 -17.61
C GLU A 265 -14.53 -35.52 -17.00
N ARG A 266 -13.52 -36.42 -17.07
CA ARG A 266 -12.20 -36.20 -16.48
C ARG A 266 -11.10 -36.98 -17.19
N TYR A 267 -9.90 -36.40 -17.26
CA TYR A 267 -8.69 -37.08 -17.71
C TYR A 267 -7.47 -36.71 -16.85
N ALA A 268 -6.59 -37.67 -16.55
CA ALA A 268 -5.42 -37.45 -15.71
C ALA A 268 -4.14 -38.01 -16.31
N TRP A 269 -3.15 -37.13 -16.52
CA TRP A 269 -1.87 -37.49 -17.11
C TRP A 269 -0.99 -38.31 -16.16
N TRP A 270 -0.28 -39.30 -16.71
CA TRP A 270 0.66 -40.13 -15.96
C TRP A 270 2.11 -40.05 -16.47
N GLN A 271 3.14 -39.92 -15.63
CA GLN A 271 3.10 -39.45 -14.25
C GLN A 271 3.52 -38.00 -14.19
N PHE A 272 2.99 -37.32 -13.18
CA PHE A 272 3.12 -35.89 -12.99
C PHE A 272 4.56 -35.40 -12.70
N GLY A 273 5.36 -36.21 -11.98
CA GLY A 273 6.68 -35.82 -11.47
C GLY A 273 7.88 -36.44 -12.20
N ALA A 274 9.04 -35.77 -12.11
CA ALA A 274 10.31 -36.19 -12.72
C ALA A 274 10.99 -37.43 -12.07
N LEU A 275 10.40 -38.01 -11.01
CA LEU A 275 10.98 -39.13 -10.28
C LEU A 275 10.91 -40.43 -11.12
N GLY A 276 11.96 -40.66 -11.90
CA GLY A 276 12.20 -41.90 -12.65
C GLY A 276 11.75 -41.88 -14.11
N GLN A 277 10.91 -40.93 -14.52
CA GLN A 277 10.35 -40.84 -15.88
C GLN A 277 10.32 -39.37 -16.39
N PRO A 278 11.48 -38.75 -16.69
CA PRO A 278 11.57 -37.31 -16.99
C PRO A 278 10.81 -36.86 -18.25
N TYR A 279 10.47 -37.78 -19.16
CA TYR A 279 9.77 -37.50 -20.42
C TYR A 279 8.24 -37.33 -20.27
N SER A 280 7.68 -37.61 -19.09
CA SER A 280 6.26 -37.39 -18.80
C SER A 280 6.04 -36.28 -17.77
N ALA A 281 7.10 -35.66 -17.25
CA ALA A 281 6.99 -34.65 -16.21
C ALA A 281 6.27 -33.40 -16.72
N LEU A 282 5.19 -33.00 -16.04
CA LEU A 282 4.43 -31.79 -16.40
C LEU A 282 4.97 -30.54 -15.72
N SER A 283 5.66 -30.67 -14.59
CA SER A 283 6.23 -29.53 -13.86
C SER A 283 7.70 -29.73 -13.55
N THR A 284 8.37 -28.61 -13.37
CA THR A 284 9.74 -28.49 -12.87
C THR A 284 9.78 -27.41 -11.78
N SER A 285 10.88 -27.33 -11.05
CA SER A 285 11.07 -26.32 -10.00
C SER A 285 12.38 -25.57 -10.19
N SER A 286 12.33 -24.24 -10.04
CA SER A 286 13.52 -23.40 -9.94
C SER A 286 13.30 -22.36 -8.84
N GLY A 287 14.27 -22.22 -7.93
CA GLY A 287 14.18 -21.24 -6.83
C GLY A 287 13.03 -21.49 -5.85
N GLY A 288 12.48 -22.70 -5.78
CA GLY A 288 11.32 -23.03 -4.94
C GLY A 288 9.95 -22.83 -5.61
N ILE A 289 9.91 -22.21 -6.78
CA ILE A 289 8.68 -22.01 -7.55
C ILE A 289 8.53 -23.15 -8.57
N PHE A 290 7.36 -23.78 -8.60
CA PHE A 290 7.00 -24.76 -9.62
C PHE A 290 6.49 -24.07 -10.89
N THR A 291 6.88 -24.61 -12.03
CA THR A 291 6.53 -24.11 -13.37
C THR A 291 6.30 -25.28 -14.31
N PRO A 292 5.49 -25.13 -15.35
CA PRO A 292 5.30 -26.15 -16.35
C PRO A 292 6.62 -26.46 -17.06
N THR A 293 6.80 -27.73 -17.42
CA THR A 293 7.70 -28.12 -18.50
C THR A 293 7.04 -27.78 -19.85
N GLU A 294 7.73 -27.95 -20.97
CA GLU A 294 7.10 -27.83 -22.30
C GLU A 294 5.85 -28.72 -22.43
N LEU A 295 5.87 -29.90 -21.81
CA LEU A 295 4.71 -30.79 -21.77
C LEU A 295 3.59 -30.25 -20.86
N GLY A 296 3.92 -29.66 -19.71
CA GLY A 296 2.97 -28.99 -18.83
C GLY A 296 2.33 -27.74 -19.44
N GLU A 297 3.05 -27.02 -20.29
CA GLU A 297 2.51 -25.87 -21.02
C GLU A 297 1.40 -26.30 -21.97
N ILE A 298 1.59 -27.42 -22.67
CA ILE A 298 0.57 -28.03 -23.54
C ILE A 298 -0.60 -28.53 -22.69
N TYR A 299 -0.32 -29.19 -21.56
CA TYR A 299 -1.34 -29.80 -20.70
C TYR A 299 -2.25 -28.78 -20.00
N SER A 300 -1.67 -27.68 -19.51
CA SER A 300 -2.39 -26.62 -18.78
C SER A 300 -3.27 -25.76 -19.67
N GLY A 301 -2.90 -25.59 -20.94
CA GLY A 301 -3.63 -24.74 -21.89
C GLY A 301 -3.62 -23.23 -21.58
N THR A 302 -2.95 -22.78 -20.52
CA THR A 302 -2.91 -21.36 -20.11
C THR A 302 -1.69 -20.61 -20.63
N THR A 303 -0.88 -21.26 -21.47
CA THR A 303 0.30 -20.65 -22.10
C THR A 303 -0.11 -19.84 -23.33
N LEU A 304 0.08 -18.52 -23.28
CA LEU A 304 -0.26 -17.62 -24.37
C LEU A 304 0.98 -17.19 -25.15
N GLN A 305 1.03 -17.62 -26.41
CA GLN A 305 2.03 -17.25 -27.39
C GLN A 305 1.76 -15.86 -27.97
N SER A 306 2.77 -15.30 -28.64
CA SER A 306 2.64 -14.02 -29.34
C SER A 306 1.47 -14.01 -30.32
N GLY A 307 0.61 -12.99 -30.19
CA GLY A 307 -0.60 -12.82 -30.99
C GLY A 307 -1.82 -13.58 -30.48
N GLN A 308 -1.69 -14.42 -29.44
CA GLN A 308 -2.83 -15.01 -28.75
C GLN A 308 -3.36 -14.05 -27.67
N THR A 309 -4.68 -14.08 -27.47
CA THR A 309 -5.38 -13.27 -26.47
C THR A 309 -6.35 -14.14 -25.72
N HIS A 310 -6.35 -14.04 -24.40
CA HIS A 310 -7.40 -14.55 -23.54
C HIS A 310 -8.10 -13.36 -22.87
N ASP A 311 -9.43 -13.34 -22.97
CA ASP A 311 -10.28 -12.26 -22.47
C ASP A 311 -11.22 -12.83 -21.41
N PHE A 312 -11.09 -12.39 -20.15
CA PHE A 312 -11.86 -12.87 -19.00
C PHE A 312 -13.35 -12.47 -19.03
N ALA A 313 -13.95 -12.26 -20.21
CA ALA A 313 -15.34 -11.86 -20.38
C ALA A 313 -16.31 -12.68 -19.51
N ASP A 314 -17.48 -12.12 -19.18
CA ASP A 314 -18.43 -12.65 -18.18
C ASP A 314 -18.52 -14.20 -18.15
N GLY A 315 -17.93 -14.80 -17.10
CA GLY A 315 -17.94 -16.24 -16.85
C GLY A 315 -16.67 -17.02 -17.25
N ASP A 316 -15.66 -16.37 -17.86
CA ASP A 316 -14.38 -16.96 -18.27
C ASP A 316 -13.24 -16.72 -17.26
N SER A 317 -13.55 -16.26 -16.04
CA SER A 317 -12.55 -16.02 -14.99
C SER A 317 -12.17 -17.32 -14.27
N ARG A 318 -10.88 -17.58 -14.14
CA ARG A 318 -10.33 -18.69 -13.37
C ARG A 318 -9.41 -18.16 -12.26
N PRO A 319 -9.98 -17.66 -11.14
CA PRO A 319 -9.22 -17.01 -10.05
C PRO A 319 -8.03 -17.81 -9.55
N THR A 320 -8.08 -19.12 -9.70
CA THR A 320 -7.12 -20.09 -9.19
C THR A 320 -5.98 -20.42 -10.15
N ASP A 321 -6.05 -19.97 -11.41
CA ASP A 321 -5.13 -20.38 -12.47
C ASP A 321 -3.87 -19.51 -12.54
N VAL A 322 -2.77 -20.14 -12.94
CA VAL A 322 -1.51 -19.50 -13.31
C VAL A 322 -1.43 -19.33 -14.83
N HIS A 323 -1.23 -18.12 -15.32
CA HIS A 323 -1.05 -17.83 -16.75
C HIS A 323 0.41 -17.66 -17.12
N TYR A 324 0.84 -18.39 -18.16
CA TYR A 324 2.20 -18.36 -18.68
C TYR A 324 2.23 -17.56 -19.98
N LEU A 325 3.08 -16.53 -20.07
CA LEU A 325 3.07 -15.61 -21.21
C LEU A 325 4.38 -15.68 -21.99
N LYS A 326 4.27 -16.01 -23.28
CA LYS A 326 5.33 -15.99 -24.30
C LYS A 326 5.00 -14.96 -25.38
N GLY A 327 4.68 -13.74 -24.93
CA GLY A 327 4.24 -12.62 -25.77
C GLY A 327 2.72 -12.51 -25.97
N GLY A 328 1.93 -13.28 -25.22
CA GLY A 328 0.46 -13.27 -25.29
C GLY A 328 -0.19 -12.08 -24.58
N THR A 329 -1.50 -11.95 -24.73
CA THR A 329 -2.32 -10.90 -24.11
C THR A 329 -3.37 -11.48 -23.17
N LEU A 330 -3.42 -10.97 -21.93
CA LEU A 330 -4.55 -11.15 -21.02
C LEU A 330 -5.35 -9.84 -20.96
N THR A 331 -6.66 -9.93 -21.12
CA THR A 331 -7.53 -8.75 -21.09
C THR A 331 -8.83 -9.03 -20.34
N ASN A 332 -9.48 -7.97 -19.85
CA ASN A 332 -10.87 -8.03 -19.41
C ASN A 332 -11.70 -6.95 -20.14
N THR A 333 -12.63 -7.39 -20.97
CA THR A 333 -13.63 -6.53 -21.62
C THR A 333 -15.05 -6.71 -21.11
N GLY A 334 -15.26 -7.64 -20.17
CA GLY A 334 -16.55 -7.95 -19.53
C GLY A 334 -16.82 -7.12 -18.27
N SER A 335 -17.43 -7.75 -17.26
CA SER A 335 -17.64 -7.17 -15.92
C SER A 335 -16.34 -7.07 -15.12
N GLU A 336 -16.31 -6.22 -14.11
CA GLU A 336 -15.19 -6.13 -13.17
C GLU A 336 -14.99 -7.46 -12.42
N LEU A 337 -13.73 -7.88 -12.28
CA LEU A 337 -13.37 -9.16 -11.67
C LEU A 337 -12.25 -8.98 -10.64
N SER A 338 -12.58 -8.79 -9.36
CA SER A 338 -11.58 -8.57 -8.31
C SER A 338 -10.58 -9.73 -8.14
N THR A 339 -10.97 -10.95 -8.55
CA THR A 339 -10.17 -12.16 -8.49
C THR A 339 -10.28 -12.89 -9.83
N ALA A 340 -9.61 -12.40 -10.87
CA ALA A 340 -9.66 -12.99 -12.21
C ALA A 340 -8.68 -14.16 -12.37
N LEU A 341 -7.53 -14.11 -11.68
CA LEU A 341 -6.44 -15.08 -11.80
C LEU A 341 -5.56 -15.13 -10.55
N ARG A 342 -4.75 -16.18 -10.40
CA ARG A 342 -3.89 -16.39 -9.22
C ARG A 342 -2.49 -15.88 -9.44
N ALA A 343 -1.90 -16.18 -10.59
CA ALA A 343 -0.54 -15.79 -10.88
C ALA A 343 -0.25 -15.58 -12.37
N ILE A 344 0.80 -14.82 -12.66
CA ILE A 344 1.32 -14.59 -14.01
C ILE A 344 2.82 -14.85 -14.04
N ASP A 345 3.27 -15.56 -15.06
CA ASP A 345 4.69 -15.74 -15.36
C ASP A 345 4.98 -15.33 -16.81
N ALA A 346 5.49 -14.11 -17.00
CA ALA A 346 5.97 -13.64 -18.28
C ALA A 346 7.35 -14.25 -18.55
N MET A 347 7.37 -15.27 -19.39
CA MET A 347 8.53 -16.14 -19.63
C MET A 347 9.47 -15.57 -20.69
N GLU A 348 8.90 -15.03 -21.78
CA GLU A 348 9.63 -14.44 -22.90
C GLU A 348 8.72 -13.56 -23.75
N GLY A 349 9.31 -12.75 -24.63
CA GLY A 349 8.57 -11.88 -25.54
C GLY A 349 7.86 -10.72 -24.85
N ASP A 350 7.06 -9.99 -25.64
CA ASP A 350 6.32 -8.81 -25.17
C ASP A 350 4.87 -9.16 -24.90
N SER A 351 4.53 -9.35 -23.63
CA SER A 351 3.20 -9.74 -23.17
C SER A 351 2.39 -8.53 -22.70
N ILE A 352 1.07 -8.59 -22.81
CA ILE A 352 0.17 -7.48 -22.50
C ILE A 352 -0.85 -7.90 -21.44
N LEU A 353 -1.09 -7.00 -20.48
CA LEU A 353 -2.22 -7.06 -19.54
C LEU A 353 -3.09 -5.81 -19.74
N GLY A 354 -4.41 -5.93 -19.87
CA GLY A 354 -5.23 -4.73 -20.02
C GLY A 354 -6.72 -4.95 -20.23
N GLY A 355 -7.36 -4.06 -20.97
CA GLY A 355 -8.79 -4.11 -21.25
C GLY A 355 -9.51 -2.83 -20.89
N THR A 356 -10.84 -2.93 -20.80
CA THR A 356 -11.72 -1.81 -20.48
C THR A 356 -12.30 -1.89 -19.07
N SER A 357 -12.29 -3.08 -18.48
CA SER A 357 -12.87 -3.35 -17.17
C SER A 357 -11.81 -3.86 -16.19
N ASP A 358 -11.98 -3.51 -14.92
CA ASP A 358 -10.99 -3.78 -13.89
C ASP A 358 -10.88 -5.28 -13.60
N PHE A 359 -9.67 -5.74 -13.31
CA PHE A 359 -9.50 -7.08 -12.77
C PHE A 359 -8.32 -7.15 -11.80
N GLY A 360 -8.40 -8.09 -10.86
CA GLY A 360 -7.40 -8.29 -9.83
C GLY A 360 -6.99 -9.74 -9.68
N PHE A 361 -6.09 -9.96 -8.72
CA PHE A 361 -5.57 -11.27 -8.39
C PHE A 361 -6.31 -11.85 -7.18
N GLU A 362 -6.38 -13.18 -7.10
CA GLU A 362 -6.77 -13.85 -5.87
C GLU A 362 -5.79 -13.50 -4.72
N VAL A 363 -6.33 -13.22 -3.53
CA VAL A 363 -5.53 -13.02 -2.33
C VAL A 363 -5.15 -14.38 -1.75
N ALA A 364 -4.04 -14.93 -2.24
CA ALA A 364 -3.49 -16.22 -1.83
C ALA A 364 -2.01 -16.09 -1.48
N GLU A 365 -1.52 -16.89 -0.52
CA GLU A 365 -0.10 -16.86 -0.09
C GLU A 365 0.89 -17.17 -1.22
N ASP A 366 0.43 -17.88 -2.25
CA ASP A 366 1.23 -18.27 -3.42
C ASP A 366 0.82 -17.55 -4.71
N ALA A 367 0.08 -16.45 -4.62
CA ALA A 367 -0.17 -15.54 -5.72
C ALA A 367 1.11 -14.77 -6.09
N PHE A 368 1.46 -14.74 -7.38
CA PHE A 368 2.67 -14.06 -7.85
C PHE A 368 2.54 -13.43 -9.25
N VAL A 369 3.33 -12.39 -9.49
CA VAL A 369 3.66 -11.87 -10.82
C VAL A 369 5.15 -11.99 -11.01
N ARG A 370 5.58 -12.81 -11.97
CA ARG A 370 6.98 -12.94 -12.35
C ARG A 370 7.21 -12.45 -13.77
N VAL A 371 8.23 -11.64 -13.96
CA VAL A 371 8.72 -11.22 -15.28
C VAL A 371 10.17 -11.68 -15.41
N ARG A 372 10.42 -12.66 -16.28
CA ARG A 372 11.75 -13.28 -16.42
C ARG A 372 12.71 -12.40 -17.21
N THR A 373 14.00 -12.67 -17.08
CA THR A 373 15.04 -12.01 -17.89
C THR A 373 14.75 -12.18 -19.38
N GLY A 374 14.64 -11.06 -20.09
CA GLY A 374 14.35 -11.04 -21.53
C GLY A 374 12.86 -10.98 -21.90
N ALA A 375 11.96 -11.06 -20.92
CA ALA A 375 10.53 -10.84 -21.11
C ALA A 375 10.14 -9.38 -20.81
N THR A 376 9.08 -8.91 -21.47
CA THR A 376 8.39 -7.65 -21.17
C THR A 376 6.95 -7.94 -20.80
N LEU A 377 6.45 -7.34 -19.72
CA LEU A 377 5.04 -7.35 -19.34
C LEU A 377 4.50 -5.92 -19.36
N ARG A 378 3.46 -5.66 -20.16
CA ARG A 378 2.97 -4.31 -20.46
C ARG A 378 1.53 -4.16 -19.99
N LYS A 379 1.32 -3.35 -18.96
CA LYS A 379 -0.02 -2.88 -18.57
C LYS A 379 -0.49 -1.83 -19.58
N GLN A 380 -1.54 -2.17 -20.31
CA GLN A 380 -2.26 -1.33 -21.28
C GLN A 380 -3.76 -1.29 -20.94
N GLY A 381 -4.57 -0.62 -21.77
CA GLY A 381 -6.00 -0.45 -21.53
C GLY A 381 -6.33 0.65 -20.51
N THR A 382 -7.61 1.01 -20.40
CA THR A 382 -8.06 2.08 -19.51
C THR A 382 -8.32 1.62 -18.08
N ASN A 383 -8.41 0.31 -17.89
CA ASN A 383 -8.75 -0.33 -16.62
C ASN A 383 -7.65 -0.25 -15.55
N THR A 384 -8.05 -0.56 -14.33
CA THR A 384 -7.18 -0.87 -13.20
C THR A 384 -6.86 -2.36 -13.18
N ILE A 385 -5.59 -2.70 -12.99
CA ILE A 385 -5.19 -4.04 -12.55
C ILE A 385 -4.70 -3.95 -11.11
N THR A 386 -5.32 -4.73 -10.22
CA THR A 386 -5.02 -4.72 -8.78
C THR A 386 -4.19 -5.94 -8.38
N LEU A 387 -3.04 -5.69 -7.79
CA LEU A 387 -2.21 -6.67 -7.09
C LEU A 387 -2.41 -6.46 -5.59
N ASP A 388 -2.89 -7.49 -4.88
CA ASP A 388 -3.21 -7.43 -3.46
C ASP A 388 -2.50 -8.58 -2.72
N GLY A 389 -1.56 -8.23 -1.85
CA GLY A 389 -0.69 -9.22 -1.17
C GLY A 389 0.17 -10.07 -2.12
N THR A 390 0.21 -9.74 -3.41
CA THR A 390 0.84 -10.54 -4.46
C THR A 390 2.37 -10.38 -4.45
N LEU A 391 3.11 -11.50 -4.54
CA LEU A 391 4.56 -11.46 -4.72
C LEU A 391 4.92 -10.96 -6.12
N VAL A 392 5.74 -9.91 -6.25
CA VAL A 392 6.17 -9.40 -7.57
C VAL A 392 7.68 -9.51 -7.76
N GLU A 393 8.09 -10.42 -8.65
CA GLU A 393 9.49 -10.65 -9.03
C GLU A 393 9.74 -10.24 -10.49
N ASN A 394 10.35 -9.07 -10.72
CA ASN A 394 10.67 -8.58 -12.05
C ASN A 394 12.19 -8.62 -12.31
N SER A 395 12.63 -9.59 -13.11
CA SER A 395 13.99 -9.68 -13.66
C SER A 395 14.07 -9.28 -15.14
N GLY A 396 12.95 -8.84 -15.73
CA GLY A 396 12.82 -8.36 -17.11
C GLY A 396 12.40 -6.89 -17.15
N SER A 397 11.36 -6.59 -17.94
CA SER A 397 10.78 -5.24 -18.05
C SER A 397 9.29 -5.27 -17.72
N LEU A 398 8.88 -4.61 -16.65
CA LEU A 398 7.46 -4.38 -16.32
C LEU A 398 7.12 -2.93 -16.68
N ARG A 399 6.08 -2.71 -17.49
CA ARG A 399 5.73 -1.38 -18.02
C ARG A 399 4.29 -1.01 -17.75
N VAL A 400 4.06 0.19 -17.23
CA VAL A 400 2.73 0.78 -17.01
C VAL A 400 2.48 1.84 -18.06
N GLU A 401 1.86 1.45 -19.18
CA GLU A 401 1.71 2.29 -20.37
C GLU A 401 0.36 3.01 -20.42
N ALA A 402 -0.70 2.41 -19.88
CA ALA A 402 -2.03 3.01 -19.81
C ALA A 402 -2.87 2.44 -18.65
N GLY A 403 -3.87 3.21 -18.22
CA GLY A 403 -4.72 2.86 -17.08
C GLY A 403 -3.93 2.87 -15.77
N MET A 404 -4.36 2.06 -14.81
CA MET A 404 -3.73 1.98 -13.49
C MET A 404 -3.21 0.58 -13.18
N LEU A 405 -1.98 0.49 -12.66
CA LEU A 405 -1.52 -0.68 -11.92
C LEU A 405 -1.56 -0.33 -10.43
N GLN A 406 -2.47 -0.95 -9.69
CA GLN A 406 -2.69 -0.74 -8.27
C GLN A 406 -1.95 -1.82 -7.46
N LEU A 407 -1.05 -1.39 -6.58
CA LEU A 407 -0.36 -2.24 -5.61
C LEU A 407 -0.98 -2.00 -4.23
N GLN A 408 -1.36 -3.05 -3.50
CA GLN A 408 -1.93 -2.92 -2.15
C GLN A 408 -1.63 -4.17 -1.31
N GLY A 409 -1.94 -4.13 -0.01
CA GLY A 409 -1.85 -5.29 0.87
C GLY A 409 -0.41 -5.73 1.11
N GLY A 410 0.55 -4.79 1.11
CA GLY A 410 1.96 -5.09 1.36
C GLY A 410 2.76 -5.54 0.13
N VAL A 411 2.22 -5.37 -1.09
CA VAL A 411 2.95 -5.70 -2.33
C VAL A 411 4.29 -4.96 -2.39
N SER A 412 5.36 -5.73 -2.56
CA SER A 412 6.68 -5.20 -2.95
C SER A 412 7.05 -5.66 -4.36
N VAL A 413 7.46 -4.71 -5.19
CA VAL A 413 8.01 -4.96 -6.52
C VAL A 413 9.53 -5.01 -6.44
N GLY A 414 10.08 -6.22 -6.47
CA GLY A 414 11.51 -6.50 -6.43
C GLY A 414 12.04 -7.18 -7.69
N GLY A 415 13.35 -7.45 -7.71
CA GLY A 415 14.04 -8.14 -8.80
C GLY A 415 15.19 -7.34 -9.40
N THR A 416 15.86 -7.91 -10.40
CA THR A 416 17.03 -7.30 -11.08
C THR A 416 16.66 -6.54 -12.37
N GLY A 417 15.38 -6.53 -12.72
CA GLY A 417 14.83 -5.91 -13.90
C GLY A 417 14.55 -4.43 -13.71
N MET A 418 13.73 -3.90 -14.61
CA MET A 418 13.32 -2.49 -14.63
C MET A 418 11.79 -2.39 -14.58
N LEU A 419 11.27 -1.54 -13.69
CA LEU A 419 9.89 -1.05 -13.75
C LEU A 419 9.87 0.25 -14.55
N HIS A 420 8.90 0.40 -15.44
CA HIS A 420 8.69 1.61 -16.23
C HIS A 420 7.28 2.16 -16.02
N VAL A 421 7.15 3.48 -15.88
CA VAL A 421 5.87 4.19 -16.00
C VAL A 421 5.92 5.02 -17.28
N ASP A 422 5.16 4.57 -18.28
CA ASP A 422 5.22 5.01 -19.68
C ASP A 422 3.94 5.76 -20.08
N GLY A 423 3.38 6.55 -19.16
CA GLY A 423 2.17 7.35 -19.36
C GLY A 423 0.92 6.88 -18.61
N GLY A 424 0.94 5.66 -18.06
CA GLY A 424 -0.09 5.17 -17.14
C GLY A 424 0.09 5.68 -15.70
N THR A 425 -0.68 5.10 -14.78
CA THR A 425 -0.60 5.37 -13.34
C THR A 425 -0.12 4.14 -12.58
N LEU A 426 0.98 4.30 -11.83
CA LEU A 426 1.39 3.34 -10.81
C LEU A 426 0.84 3.83 -9.47
N SER A 427 -0.09 3.09 -8.86
CA SER A 427 -0.73 3.45 -7.59
C SER A 427 -0.21 2.54 -6.48
N LEU A 428 0.26 3.13 -5.38
CA LEU A 428 0.82 2.46 -4.20
C LEU A 428 -0.14 2.59 -3.03
N GLY A 429 -0.47 1.45 -2.41
CA GLY A 429 -1.40 1.32 -1.31
C GLY A 429 -2.85 1.55 -1.74
N ALA A 430 -3.80 1.11 -0.93
CA ALA A 430 -5.23 1.41 -1.08
C ALA A 430 -5.74 2.21 0.13
N VAL A 431 -6.88 2.91 -0.05
CA VAL A 431 -7.49 3.63 1.08
C VAL A 431 -7.88 2.62 2.16
N GLY A 432 -7.32 2.78 3.36
CA GLY A 432 -7.55 1.87 4.48
C GLY A 432 -6.63 0.65 4.52
N ASP A 433 -5.72 0.50 3.57
CA ASP A 433 -4.63 -0.49 3.63
C ASP A 433 -3.68 -0.13 4.78
N ALA A 434 -3.35 -1.10 5.64
CA ALA A 434 -2.46 -0.93 6.77
C ALA A 434 -0.99 -1.26 6.46
N ALA A 435 -0.73 -2.03 5.40
CA ALA A 435 0.62 -2.50 5.07
C ALA A 435 1.36 -1.52 4.14
N GLY A 436 0.64 -0.90 3.20
CA GLY A 436 1.22 -0.04 2.17
C GLY A 436 1.84 -0.85 1.02
N SER A 437 2.71 -0.21 0.23
CA SER A 437 3.35 -0.86 -0.92
C SER A 437 4.74 -0.31 -1.21
N ARG A 438 5.57 -1.11 -1.87
CA ARG A 438 6.98 -0.78 -2.08
C ARG A 438 7.48 -1.09 -3.48
N VAL A 439 8.36 -0.22 -4.00
CA VAL A 439 9.14 -0.47 -5.22
C VAL A 439 10.63 -0.52 -4.84
N ASP A 440 11.18 -1.73 -4.77
CA ASP A 440 12.56 -1.99 -4.32
C ASP A 440 13.57 -2.02 -5.47
N GLN A 441 13.12 -2.28 -6.69
CA GLN A 441 13.97 -2.33 -7.89
C GLN A 441 14.07 -0.98 -8.62
N ALA A 442 14.98 -0.90 -9.58
CA ALA A 442 15.16 0.30 -10.39
C ALA A 442 13.89 0.69 -11.18
N LEU A 443 13.60 2.00 -11.18
CA LEU A 443 12.39 2.60 -11.74
C LEU A 443 12.74 3.65 -12.81
N GLN A 444 12.07 3.58 -13.96
CA GLN A 444 12.15 4.58 -15.01
C GLN A 444 10.80 5.25 -15.23
N LEU A 445 10.79 6.59 -15.19
CA LEU A 445 9.57 7.38 -15.32
C LEU A 445 9.66 8.20 -16.62
N HIS A 446 8.89 7.80 -17.63
CA HIS A 446 8.79 8.48 -18.93
C HIS A 446 7.62 9.48 -18.96
N GLY A 447 7.21 9.96 -17.79
CA GLY A 447 5.99 10.73 -17.56
C GLY A 447 4.96 9.89 -16.82
N GLY A 448 3.68 10.21 -17.01
CA GLY A 448 2.59 9.54 -16.29
C GLY A 448 2.47 9.98 -14.83
N THR A 449 1.92 9.08 -14.02
CA THR A 449 1.58 9.35 -12.62
C THR A 449 2.10 8.25 -11.70
N VAL A 450 2.74 8.65 -10.61
CA VAL A 450 2.91 7.83 -9.41
C VAL A 450 1.91 8.35 -8.39
N GLN A 451 1.00 7.50 -7.92
CA GLN A 451 -0.03 7.84 -6.96
C GLN A 451 0.23 7.10 -5.64
N ALA A 452 0.08 7.79 -4.51
CA ALA A 452 0.11 7.19 -3.18
C ALA A 452 -1.21 7.44 -2.47
N ASN A 453 -1.88 6.37 -2.05
CA ASN A 453 -3.16 6.46 -1.34
C ASN A 453 -2.94 6.52 0.17
N SER A 454 -3.92 7.10 0.88
CA SER A 454 -3.87 7.23 2.34
C SER A 454 -4.01 5.87 3.01
N LEU A 455 -3.10 5.58 3.94
CA LEU A 455 -2.99 4.29 4.62
C LEU A 455 -3.57 4.36 6.04
N ALA A 456 -4.04 3.24 6.55
CA ALA A 456 -4.43 3.08 7.95
C ALA A 456 -3.22 2.67 8.81
N ASN A 457 -3.32 2.84 10.13
CA ASN A 457 -2.41 2.24 11.12
C ASN A 457 -0.90 2.46 10.88
N GLY A 458 -0.50 3.59 10.29
CA GLY A 458 0.91 3.91 10.07
C GLY A 458 1.60 3.14 8.93
N GLY A 459 0.84 2.51 8.03
CA GLY A 459 1.41 1.89 6.81
C GLY A 459 2.21 2.89 5.96
N GLN A 460 3.15 2.39 5.15
CA GLN A 460 4.03 3.24 4.34
C GLN A 460 4.05 2.87 2.86
N ASN A 461 3.95 3.88 1.99
CA ASN A 461 4.26 3.75 0.57
C ASN A 461 5.71 4.20 0.31
N THR A 462 6.52 3.35 -0.33
CA THR A 462 7.95 3.64 -0.52
C THR A 462 8.45 3.33 -1.94
N ILE A 463 9.26 4.22 -2.49
CA ILE A 463 10.12 3.94 -3.66
C ILE A 463 11.58 3.91 -3.19
N ALA A 464 12.14 2.72 -3.08
CA ALA A 464 13.49 2.51 -2.58
C ALA A 464 14.52 2.30 -3.69
N GLY A 465 14.10 1.74 -4.83
CA GLY A 465 14.98 1.57 -5.98
C GLY A 465 15.44 2.88 -6.60
N SER A 466 16.61 2.84 -7.26
CA SER A 466 17.11 4.00 -8.01
C SER A 466 16.12 4.42 -9.09
N THR A 467 15.83 5.71 -9.17
CA THR A 467 14.80 6.24 -10.06
C THR A 467 15.42 7.13 -11.13
N THR A 468 15.00 6.97 -12.38
CA THR A 468 15.40 7.87 -13.49
C THR A 468 14.18 8.55 -14.10
N LEU A 469 14.11 9.88 -14.00
CA LEU A 469 13.13 10.75 -14.65
C LEU A 469 13.56 11.02 -16.09
N GLN A 470 12.93 10.34 -17.04
CA GLN A 470 13.11 10.58 -18.48
C GLN A 470 12.23 11.75 -18.97
N ALA A 471 11.10 11.98 -18.32
CA ALA A 471 10.24 13.15 -18.53
C ALA A 471 9.64 13.63 -17.20
N THR A 472 9.00 14.80 -17.20
CA THR A 472 8.32 15.30 -15.99
C THR A 472 7.19 14.36 -15.60
N THR A 473 7.23 13.88 -14.36
CA THR A 473 6.29 12.89 -13.83
C THR A 473 5.48 13.48 -12.68
N THR A 474 4.20 13.12 -12.61
CA THR A 474 3.31 13.58 -11.55
C THR A 474 3.35 12.63 -10.38
N PHE A 475 3.63 13.14 -9.19
CA PHE A 475 3.45 12.46 -7.91
C PHE A 475 2.17 12.98 -7.28
N SER A 476 1.20 12.10 -7.02
CA SER A 476 -0.16 12.46 -6.64
C SER A 476 -0.74 11.60 -5.51
N GLY A 477 -1.95 11.95 -5.08
CA GLY A 477 -2.72 11.21 -4.08
C GLY A 477 -2.80 11.93 -2.74
N GLU A 478 -3.58 11.35 -1.84
CA GLU A 478 -3.85 11.86 -0.50
C GLU A 478 -2.90 11.28 0.55
N GLY A 479 -2.21 10.18 0.21
CA GLY A 479 -1.29 9.49 1.11
C GLY A 479 0.14 10.02 1.04
N ASN A 480 0.92 9.58 2.01
CA ASN A 480 2.35 9.88 2.06
C ASN A 480 3.14 8.90 1.18
N LEU A 481 4.16 9.42 0.49
CA LEU A 481 5.11 8.65 -0.30
C LEU A 481 6.54 9.03 0.07
N THR A 482 7.36 8.04 0.40
CA THR A 482 8.78 8.24 0.67
C THR A 482 9.62 7.69 -0.47
N ALA A 483 10.40 8.55 -1.13
CA ALA A 483 11.37 8.16 -2.13
C ALA A 483 12.78 8.19 -1.52
N THR A 484 13.32 7.01 -1.23
CA THR A 484 14.65 6.86 -0.60
C THR A 484 15.77 6.60 -1.60
N GLY A 485 15.44 6.05 -2.76
CA GLY A 485 16.40 5.86 -3.85
C GLY A 485 16.83 7.17 -4.47
N GLN A 486 18.08 7.24 -4.94
CA GLN A 486 18.56 8.40 -5.71
C GLN A 486 17.73 8.58 -6.98
N ILE A 487 17.32 9.81 -7.24
CA ILE A 487 16.55 10.24 -8.41
C ILE A 487 17.47 11.05 -9.35
N ASP A 488 17.65 10.55 -10.56
CA ASP A 488 18.44 11.18 -11.62
C ASP A 488 17.59 11.41 -12.89
N GLY A 489 18.16 12.06 -13.91
CA GLY A 489 17.56 12.17 -15.24
C GLY A 489 17.29 13.60 -15.71
N GLN A 490 16.70 13.73 -16.90
CA GLN A 490 16.40 15.03 -17.53
C GLN A 490 15.01 15.57 -17.16
N GLY A 491 14.11 14.69 -16.72
CA GLY A 491 12.74 15.03 -16.33
C GLY A 491 12.66 15.76 -14.98
N GLY A 492 11.50 16.35 -14.72
CA GLY A 492 11.17 17.03 -13.46
C GLY A 492 10.14 16.28 -12.61
N ILE A 493 9.76 16.90 -11.50
CA ILE A 493 8.72 16.40 -10.59
C ILE A 493 7.56 17.39 -10.59
N THR A 494 6.32 16.89 -10.73
CA THR A 494 5.12 17.64 -10.38
C THR A 494 4.48 17.00 -9.17
N LYS A 495 4.51 17.65 -8.01
CA LYS A 495 3.80 17.21 -6.81
C LYS A 495 2.39 17.80 -6.81
N ASN A 496 1.39 16.94 -6.83
CA ASN A 496 -0.03 17.27 -6.84
C ASN A 496 -0.77 16.43 -5.78
N GLY A 497 -2.01 16.79 -5.43
CA GLY A 497 -2.77 16.13 -4.36
C GLY A 497 -2.32 16.50 -2.94
N SER A 498 -3.20 16.25 -1.96
CA SER A 498 -3.04 16.72 -0.57
C SER A 498 -1.96 15.99 0.24
N GLY A 499 -1.55 14.79 -0.18
CA GLY A 499 -0.56 13.97 0.53
C GLY A 499 0.85 14.56 0.51
N SER A 500 1.78 13.94 1.24
CA SER A 500 3.18 14.38 1.33
C SER A 500 4.13 13.52 0.49
N LEU A 501 5.09 14.15 -0.19
CA LEU A 501 6.20 13.48 -0.85
C LEU A 501 7.51 13.77 -0.10
N TYR A 502 8.18 12.74 0.39
CA TYR A 502 9.46 12.84 1.08
C TYR A 502 10.58 12.42 0.13
N LEU A 503 11.53 13.32 -0.14
CA LEU A 503 12.72 13.05 -0.93
C LEU A 503 13.92 12.98 -0.01
N THR A 504 14.45 11.78 0.20
CA THR A 504 15.56 11.56 1.16
C THR A 504 16.92 11.32 0.49
N GLY A 505 16.92 11.09 -0.83
CA GLY A 505 18.15 10.86 -1.60
C GLY A 505 18.86 12.14 -2.05
N ASP A 506 20.16 12.03 -2.29
CA ASP A 506 20.95 13.06 -2.97
C ASP A 506 20.69 13.03 -4.47
N ASN A 507 19.69 13.78 -4.92
CA ASN A 507 19.13 13.70 -6.25
C ASN A 507 19.87 14.62 -7.24
N ASN A 508 20.02 14.18 -8.50
CA ASN A 508 20.68 14.95 -9.57
C ASN A 508 19.82 15.13 -10.82
N TYR A 509 18.51 14.91 -10.75
CA TYR A 509 17.64 15.24 -11.87
C TYR A 509 17.69 16.73 -12.20
N LEU A 510 17.55 17.04 -13.50
CA LEU A 510 17.77 18.39 -14.03
C LEU A 510 16.47 19.17 -14.28
N GLY A 511 15.33 18.47 -14.40
CA GLY A 511 14.04 19.10 -14.67
C GLY A 511 13.48 19.85 -13.45
N THR A 512 12.55 20.76 -13.72
CA THR A 512 11.88 21.57 -12.69
C THR A 512 11.07 20.70 -11.72
N THR A 513 11.14 21.05 -10.43
CA THR A 513 10.21 20.56 -9.40
C THR A 513 9.08 21.58 -9.24
N SER A 514 7.83 21.19 -9.46
CA SER A 514 6.66 22.04 -9.26
C SER A 514 5.76 21.41 -8.20
N ILE A 515 5.61 22.09 -7.07
CA ILE A 515 4.72 21.69 -5.98
C ILE A 515 3.41 22.43 -6.21
N GLN A 516 2.49 21.78 -6.91
CA GLN A 516 1.18 22.32 -7.24
C GLN A 516 0.23 22.28 -6.05
N ASP A 517 0.29 21.20 -5.26
CA ASP A 517 -0.59 20.98 -4.11
C ASP A 517 0.05 20.02 -3.08
N GLY A 518 -0.41 20.11 -1.84
CA GLY A 518 0.11 19.32 -0.72
C GLY A 518 1.57 19.67 -0.38
N LYS A 519 2.30 18.68 0.17
CA LYS A 519 3.64 18.93 0.75
C LYS A 519 4.73 18.15 0.01
N LEU A 520 5.88 18.79 -0.19
CA LEU A 520 7.14 18.13 -0.55
C LEU A 520 8.18 18.42 0.54
N PHE A 521 8.74 17.37 1.12
CA PHE A 521 9.78 17.46 2.13
C PHE A 521 11.13 17.06 1.54
N ALA A 522 12.10 17.98 1.61
CA ALA A 522 13.51 17.70 1.39
C ALA A 522 14.11 17.18 2.70
N VAL A 523 14.56 15.92 2.74
CA VAL A 523 14.94 15.23 3.98
C VAL A 523 16.27 14.49 3.77
N ASN A 524 17.34 15.24 3.52
CA ASN A 524 18.67 14.68 3.24
C ASN A 524 19.81 15.56 3.80
N ASP A 525 20.95 14.95 4.14
CA ASP A 525 22.04 15.66 4.83
C ASP A 525 23.04 16.34 3.87
N SER A 526 23.18 15.80 2.66
CA SER A 526 24.10 16.24 1.62
C SER A 526 23.39 16.46 0.28
N GLY A 527 24.13 16.71 -0.80
CA GLY A 527 23.53 16.83 -2.14
C GLY A 527 22.38 17.85 -2.26
N SER A 528 21.44 17.59 -3.18
CA SER A 528 20.17 18.31 -3.29
C SER A 528 19.04 17.28 -3.29
N ALA A 529 18.07 17.39 -2.38
CA ALA A 529 16.89 16.54 -2.38
C ALA A 529 16.01 16.78 -3.62
N THR A 530 16.04 17.98 -4.20
CA THR A 530 15.15 18.34 -5.32
C THR A 530 15.90 18.48 -6.65
N GLY A 531 17.09 17.87 -6.77
CA GLY A 531 17.92 17.98 -7.97
C GLY A 531 18.47 19.39 -8.19
N THR A 532 18.91 19.68 -9.43
CA THR A 532 19.49 21.00 -9.78
C THR A 532 18.53 21.89 -10.58
N GLY A 533 17.39 21.35 -11.02
CA GLY A 533 16.33 22.11 -11.68
C GLY A 533 15.64 23.08 -10.72
N ALA A 534 15.02 24.14 -11.26
CA ALA A 534 14.28 25.12 -10.45
C ALA A 534 13.15 24.45 -9.64
N VAL A 535 12.81 25.04 -8.49
CA VAL A 535 11.71 24.61 -7.63
C VAL A 535 10.64 25.70 -7.60
N ASN A 536 9.43 25.37 -8.02
CA ASN A 536 8.28 26.28 -8.00
C ASN A 536 7.27 25.79 -6.96
N VAL A 537 6.97 26.63 -5.98
CA VAL A 537 5.94 26.39 -4.96
C VAL A 537 4.69 27.17 -5.35
N MET A 538 3.63 26.47 -5.73
CA MET A 538 2.36 27.09 -6.16
C MET A 538 1.50 27.44 -4.94
N SER A 539 0.35 28.10 -5.18
CA SER A 539 -0.49 28.70 -4.14
C SER A 539 -1.03 27.76 -3.05
N THR A 540 -1.06 26.45 -3.28
CA THR A 540 -1.47 25.46 -2.27
C THR A 540 -0.37 24.44 -1.97
N GLY A 541 0.83 24.68 -2.49
CA GLY A 541 1.99 23.84 -2.27
C GLY A 541 2.81 24.31 -1.07
N THR A 542 3.41 23.35 -0.38
CA THR A 542 4.40 23.61 0.67
C THR A 542 5.70 22.87 0.37
N LEU A 543 6.81 23.60 0.40
CA LEU A 543 8.16 23.02 0.46
C LEU A 543 8.65 23.04 1.90
N GLY A 544 9.03 21.89 2.46
CA GLY A 544 9.55 21.82 3.82
C GLY A 544 10.68 20.84 4.01
N GLY A 545 11.03 20.59 5.27
CA GLY A 545 12.08 19.65 5.68
C GLY A 545 13.41 20.34 5.97
N TYR A 546 14.38 19.58 6.48
CA TYR A 546 15.70 20.07 6.90
C TYR A 546 16.78 19.88 5.82
N GLY A 547 16.42 19.30 4.68
CA GLY A 547 17.36 18.94 3.62
C GLY A 547 17.75 20.08 2.69
N ARG A 548 18.57 19.76 1.70
CA ARG A 548 19.17 20.75 0.79
C ARG A 548 18.35 20.88 -0.49
N VAL A 549 18.11 22.12 -0.92
CA VAL A 549 17.48 22.45 -2.20
C VAL A 549 18.50 23.17 -3.08
N GLY A 550 18.99 22.47 -4.12
CA GLY A 550 20.05 22.97 -5.00
C GLY A 550 19.56 23.86 -6.13
N GLY A 551 18.28 23.77 -6.50
CA GLY A 551 17.63 24.59 -7.52
C GLY A 551 17.17 25.95 -7.00
N ALA A 552 17.02 26.93 -7.89
CA ALA A 552 16.42 28.21 -7.54
C ALA A 552 14.95 28.03 -7.13
N VAL A 553 14.57 28.52 -5.94
CA VAL A 553 13.20 28.42 -5.41
C VAL A 553 12.40 29.67 -5.76
N THR A 554 11.24 29.48 -6.38
CA THR A 554 10.23 30.52 -6.62
C THR A 554 8.95 30.15 -5.87
N VAL A 555 8.50 31.04 -4.98
CA VAL A 555 7.26 30.86 -4.23
C VAL A 555 6.22 31.80 -4.84
N HIS A 556 5.13 31.22 -5.36
CA HIS A 556 4.00 31.97 -5.88
C HIS A 556 3.08 32.42 -4.75
N ASP A 557 2.23 33.41 -5.00
CA ASP A 557 1.25 33.91 -4.03
C ASP A 557 0.42 32.77 -3.42
N GLY A 558 0.36 32.69 -2.09
CA GLY A 558 -0.24 31.59 -1.32
C GLY A 558 0.64 30.37 -1.07
N GLY A 559 1.75 30.19 -1.80
CA GLY A 559 2.68 29.09 -1.59
C GLY A 559 3.52 29.26 -0.33
N ALA A 560 3.89 28.14 0.30
CA ALA A 560 4.59 28.16 1.58
C ALA A 560 5.97 27.48 1.53
N VAL A 561 6.94 28.03 2.26
CA VAL A 561 8.20 27.36 2.58
C VAL A 561 8.28 27.23 4.10
N ALA A 562 8.36 26.00 4.58
CA ALA A 562 8.39 25.64 6.00
C ALA A 562 9.68 24.84 6.29
N PRO A 563 10.84 25.51 6.37
CA PRO A 563 12.11 24.84 6.61
C PRO A 563 12.08 24.19 8.01
N GLY A 564 12.51 22.94 8.10
CA GLY A 564 12.79 22.30 9.38
C GLY A 564 14.10 22.83 9.97
N VAL A 565 14.22 22.85 11.30
CA VAL A 565 15.48 23.24 11.94
C VAL A 565 16.58 22.23 11.59
N SER A 566 17.67 22.70 10.99
CA SER A 566 18.78 21.86 10.57
C SER A 566 19.58 21.39 11.79
N VAL A 567 19.78 20.07 11.89
CA VAL A 567 20.76 19.46 12.79
C VAL A 567 22.18 19.88 12.35
N GLY A 568 22.89 20.63 13.20
CA GLY A 568 24.34 20.80 13.07
C GLY A 568 24.82 21.98 12.22
N ASN A 569 24.98 23.14 12.87
CA ASN A 569 25.85 24.18 12.34
C ASN A 569 27.33 23.74 12.43
N ARG A 570 27.85 23.10 11.38
CA ARG A 570 29.26 23.24 10.96
C ARG A 570 29.34 23.44 9.45
N GLY A 571 28.94 24.62 8.97
CA GLY A 571 29.43 25.11 7.68
C GLY A 571 28.53 26.03 6.85
N SER A 572 28.15 27.19 7.39
CA SER A 572 27.83 28.43 6.66
C SER A 572 26.53 28.49 5.84
N ILE A 573 25.41 28.68 6.52
CA ILE A 573 24.64 29.92 6.34
C ILE A 573 24.83 30.75 7.60
N THR A 574 25.33 31.98 7.43
CA THR A 574 25.34 32.98 8.50
C THR A 574 23.90 33.38 8.79
N LEU A 575 23.29 32.75 9.80
CA LEU A 575 22.22 33.40 10.56
C LEU A 575 22.90 34.39 11.53
N PRO A 576 22.36 35.59 11.76
CA PRO A 576 22.93 36.51 12.73
C PRO A 576 22.97 35.82 14.09
N ALA A 577 24.11 35.91 14.77
CA ALA A 577 24.21 35.52 16.16
C ALA A 577 23.26 36.42 16.96
N PHE A 578 22.23 35.85 17.57
CA PHE A 578 21.55 36.50 18.68
C PHE A 578 22.49 36.40 19.88
N GLU A 579 22.95 37.55 20.37
CA GLU A 579 23.78 37.63 21.57
C GLU A 579 22.96 37.13 22.78
N GLU A 580 23.66 36.59 23.77
CA GLU A 580 23.10 36.26 25.07
C GLU A 580 22.45 37.53 25.66
N GLY A 581 21.12 37.51 25.85
CA GLY A 581 20.31 38.66 26.26
C GLY A 581 19.27 39.16 25.24
N VAL A 582 19.01 38.43 24.15
CA VAL A 582 17.93 38.72 23.21
C VAL A 582 16.59 38.22 23.76
N VAL A 583 15.63 39.13 23.91
CA VAL A 583 14.21 38.80 24.14
C VAL A 583 13.66 38.23 22.83
N VAL A 584 13.11 37.02 22.88
CA VAL A 584 12.42 36.40 21.74
C VAL A 584 10.94 36.67 21.89
N ASN A 585 10.44 37.60 21.09
CA ASN A 585 9.01 37.93 21.14
C ASN A 585 8.19 36.79 20.54
N ALA A 586 7.05 36.47 21.17
CA ALA A 586 6.10 35.48 20.67
C ALA A 586 5.54 35.88 19.28
N LEU A 587 5.52 37.16 18.98
CA LEU A 587 5.27 37.69 17.63
C LEU A 587 6.06 38.99 17.46
N ASP A 588 6.70 39.17 16.31
CA ASP A 588 7.32 40.44 15.91
C ASP A 588 7.03 40.73 14.44
N PHE A 589 6.68 41.97 14.12
CA PHE A 589 6.40 42.41 12.76
C PHE A 589 7.57 43.20 12.15
N ASN A 590 8.04 42.76 10.97
CA ASN A 590 9.04 43.50 10.19
C ASN A 590 8.36 44.45 9.20
N PHE A 591 8.57 45.76 9.35
CA PHE A 591 8.05 46.76 8.40
C PHE A 591 9.06 47.16 7.30
N GLN A 592 10.12 46.37 7.10
CA GLN A 592 11.07 46.57 6.01
C GLN A 592 10.42 46.44 4.63
N GLY A 593 10.40 47.54 3.88
CA GLY A 593 9.90 47.59 2.51
C GLY A 593 8.38 47.65 2.34
N VAL A 594 7.61 47.73 3.43
CA VAL A 594 6.14 47.76 3.40
C VAL A 594 5.62 49.13 2.89
N GLN A 595 4.74 49.13 1.89
CA GLN A 595 4.26 50.37 1.23
C GLN A 595 2.75 50.42 0.90
N ASP A 596 1.96 49.36 1.11
CA ASP A 596 0.58 49.24 0.59
C ASP A 596 -0.50 49.05 1.67
N ASP A 597 -1.77 49.08 1.26
CA ASP A 597 -2.99 49.05 2.08
C ASP A 597 -3.57 47.66 2.39
N ALA A 598 -2.88 46.59 1.99
CA ALA A 598 -3.25 45.23 2.36
C ALA A 598 -2.96 44.95 3.84
N PRO A 599 -3.73 44.07 4.52
CA PRO A 599 -3.38 43.59 5.86
C PRO A 599 -1.96 43.05 5.86
N LEU A 600 -1.10 43.60 6.73
CA LEU A 600 0.32 43.27 6.78
C LEU A 600 0.49 41.94 7.51
N THR A 601 0.44 40.84 6.76
CA THR A 601 0.63 39.49 7.29
C THR A 601 2.10 39.10 7.46
N GLN A 602 3.05 39.97 7.08
CA GLN A 602 4.47 39.69 7.12
C GLN A 602 5.06 39.91 8.53
N THR A 603 5.45 38.84 9.19
CA THR A 603 6.09 38.86 10.52
C THR A 603 7.59 38.56 10.40
N SER A 604 8.40 39.15 11.30
CA SER A 604 9.80 38.76 11.53
C SER A 604 9.88 37.41 12.23
N THR A 605 9.00 37.22 13.23
CA THR A 605 8.91 36.02 14.06
C THR A 605 7.45 35.77 14.42
N LEU A 606 7.06 34.50 14.48
CA LEU A 606 5.79 34.04 15.03
C LEU A 606 6.10 32.76 15.79
N SER A 607 5.78 32.74 17.08
CA SER A 607 5.90 31.55 17.93
C SER A 607 5.02 30.44 17.34
N PRO A 608 5.50 29.19 17.29
CA PRO A 608 4.70 28.06 16.84
C PRO A 608 3.48 27.78 17.76
N ALA A 609 3.42 28.41 18.93
CA ALA A 609 2.25 28.35 19.82
C ALA A 609 1.14 29.34 19.47
N LEU A 610 1.33 30.19 18.45
CA LEU A 610 0.35 31.16 18.00
C LEU A 610 0.04 31.00 16.51
N GLU A 611 -1.24 31.10 16.16
CA GLU A 611 -1.73 31.34 14.82
C GLU A 611 -2.01 32.83 14.61
N LEU A 612 -1.53 33.37 13.48
CA LEU A 612 -1.84 34.75 13.10
C LEU A 612 -3.19 34.79 12.38
N VAL A 613 -4.27 35.08 13.12
CA VAL A 613 -5.65 35.19 12.58
C VAL A 613 -5.77 36.37 11.62
N SER A 614 -5.17 37.50 11.97
CA SER A 614 -5.02 38.64 11.08
C SER A 614 -3.71 39.36 11.36
N GLY A 615 -2.94 39.63 10.31
CA GLY A 615 -1.73 40.46 10.38
C GLY A 615 -2.01 41.90 10.82
N LEU A 616 -0.96 42.73 10.85
CA LEU A 616 -1.12 44.14 11.21
C LEU A 616 -1.97 44.87 10.14
N ASP A 617 -3.16 45.30 10.52
CA ASP A 617 -4.12 46.03 9.70
C ASP A 617 -4.49 47.36 10.38
N PHE A 618 -5.37 48.15 9.78
CA PHE A 618 -5.85 49.40 10.35
C PHE A 618 -7.35 49.61 10.14
N GLY A 619 -7.99 50.25 11.12
CA GLY A 619 -9.40 50.61 11.07
C GLY A 619 -9.69 51.65 9.99
N ALA A 620 -10.96 51.74 9.57
CA ALA A 620 -11.43 52.55 8.44
C ALA A 620 -11.18 54.07 8.58
N GLY A 621 -10.83 54.56 9.77
CA GLY A 621 -10.46 55.94 9.99
C GLY A 621 -8.99 56.26 9.68
N LEU A 622 -8.15 55.23 9.54
CA LEU A 622 -6.75 55.36 9.15
C LEU A 622 -6.56 55.07 7.66
N SER A 623 -5.44 55.54 7.11
CA SER A 623 -5.01 55.21 5.74
C SER A 623 -3.50 55.21 5.63
N PRO A 624 -2.92 54.37 4.77
CA PRO A 624 -1.49 54.38 4.51
C PRO A 624 -1.11 55.63 3.72
N ARG A 625 0.07 56.17 3.98
CA ARG A 625 0.57 57.38 3.31
C ARG A 625 1.63 57.01 2.26
N GLY A 626 1.27 57.08 0.98
CA GLY A 626 2.15 56.76 -0.16
C GLY A 626 3.23 57.80 -0.49
N ALA A 627 4.12 58.12 0.45
CA ALA A 627 5.34 58.89 0.19
C ALA A 627 6.58 57.97 0.23
N ALA A 628 7.69 58.39 -0.39
CA ALA A 628 8.94 57.61 -0.39
C ALA A 628 9.49 57.45 1.05
N ASN A 629 9.29 56.28 1.64
CA ASN A 629 9.75 55.93 2.98
C ASN A 629 11.19 55.38 2.93
N ASN A 630 11.98 55.59 4.00
CA ASN A 630 13.42 55.28 4.01
C ASN A 630 13.74 53.81 4.34
N GLY A 631 12.85 52.88 3.97
CA GLY A 631 13.17 51.45 3.85
C GLY A 631 12.66 50.54 4.95
N ASN A 632 12.36 51.01 6.18
CA ASN A 632 12.01 50.14 7.33
C ASN A 632 10.83 50.63 8.21
N GLU A 633 9.83 51.32 7.64
CA GLU A 633 8.75 51.94 8.42
C GLU A 633 7.40 51.92 7.67
N PHE A 634 6.32 51.59 8.39
CA PHE A 634 4.94 51.69 7.91
C PHE A 634 4.32 53.04 8.31
N ASN A 635 3.81 53.78 7.33
CA ASN A 635 3.36 55.16 7.53
C ASN A 635 1.86 55.30 7.48
N VAL A 636 1.26 55.73 8.59
CA VAL A 636 -0.18 55.80 8.76
C VAL A 636 -0.61 57.21 9.08
N MET A 637 -1.69 57.67 8.46
CA MET A 637 -2.36 58.95 8.71
C MET A 637 -3.83 58.72 9.04
N GLY A 638 -4.51 59.74 9.55
CA GLY A 638 -5.95 59.66 9.87
C GLY A 638 -6.28 59.58 11.36
N PHE A 639 -5.29 59.49 12.25
CA PHE A 639 -5.54 59.50 13.70
C PHE A 639 -6.37 60.71 14.16
N SER A 640 -7.23 60.47 15.15
CA SER A 640 -8.28 61.40 15.57
C SER A 640 -7.77 62.78 15.97
N THR A 641 -8.49 63.82 15.53
CA THR A 641 -8.31 65.19 16.04
C THR A 641 -9.09 65.46 17.33
N GLY A 642 -9.86 64.48 17.81
CA GLY A 642 -10.52 64.53 19.11
C GLY A 642 -9.52 64.56 20.26
N THR A 643 -9.97 65.06 21.41
CA THR A 643 -9.11 65.24 22.59
C THR A 643 -9.08 64.01 23.49
N THR A 644 -9.87 62.98 23.20
CA THR A 644 -9.97 61.76 24.01
C THR A 644 -9.79 60.51 23.16
N TRP A 645 -9.36 59.41 23.78
CA TRP A 645 -9.26 58.12 23.11
C TRP A 645 -10.64 57.62 22.63
N GLY A 646 -11.73 57.97 23.34
CA GLY A 646 -13.09 57.61 22.95
C GLY A 646 -13.50 58.21 21.60
N ASP A 647 -12.95 59.37 21.25
CA ASP A 647 -13.13 59.99 19.93
C ASP A 647 -12.45 59.15 18.83
N ALA A 648 -11.26 58.60 19.10
CA ALA A 648 -10.54 57.71 18.19
C ALA A 648 -11.23 56.33 18.06
N ALA A 649 -11.75 55.79 19.15
CA ALA A 649 -12.53 54.55 19.15
C ALA A 649 -13.80 54.67 18.32
N ALA A 650 -14.57 55.75 18.50
CA ALA A 650 -15.79 56.00 17.73
C ALA A 650 -15.54 56.21 16.23
N ALA A 651 -14.34 56.67 15.86
CA ALA A 651 -13.92 56.90 14.47
C ALA A 651 -13.28 55.66 13.81
N ASN A 652 -13.01 54.59 14.57
CA ASN A 652 -12.21 53.43 14.14
C ASN A 652 -10.78 53.81 13.70
N ASP A 653 -10.14 54.72 14.46
CA ASP A 653 -8.79 55.22 14.18
C ASP A 653 -7.73 54.38 14.92
N TYR A 654 -7.52 53.13 14.49
CA TYR A 654 -6.57 52.22 15.14
C TYR A 654 -5.74 51.38 14.16
N LEU A 655 -4.56 50.94 14.59
CA LEU A 655 -3.86 49.80 14.02
C LEU A 655 -4.25 48.54 14.80
N THR A 656 -4.34 47.38 14.16
CA THR A 656 -4.77 46.13 14.81
C THR A 656 -3.99 44.92 14.33
N PHE A 657 -3.85 43.90 15.16
CA PHE A 657 -3.52 42.54 14.73
C PHE A 657 -4.26 41.54 15.63
N THR A 658 -4.45 40.32 15.15
CA THR A 658 -5.15 39.27 15.90
C THR A 658 -4.34 38.00 15.89
N VAL A 659 -4.11 37.44 17.07
CA VAL A 659 -3.47 36.13 17.27
C VAL A 659 -4.42 35.19 17.99
N ASP A 660 -4.25 33.89 17.78
CA ASP A 660 -4.99 32.83 18.46
C ASP A 660 -3.98 31.79 18.95
N PRO A 661 -3.99 31.35 20.22
CA PRO A 661 -3.16 30.22 20.61
C PRO A 661 -3.55 28.96 19.85
N VAL A 662 -2.56 28.10 19.58
CA VAL A 662 -2.83 26.79 18.97
C VAL A 662 -3.72 25.93 19.89
N PRO A 663 -4.48 24.97 19.34
CA PRO A 663 -5.34 24.12 20.15
C PRO A 663 -4.61 23.44 21.33
N GLY A 664 -5.22 23.48 22.51
CA GLY A 664 -4.66 22.94 23.76
C GLY A 664 -3.92 23.96 24.62
N LEU A 665 -3.53 25.11 24.06
CA LEU A 665 -2.93 26.22 24.80
C LEU A 665 -3.92 27.38 24.98
N SER A 666 -3.79 28.05 26.12
CA SER A 666 -4.29 29.39 26.36
C SER A 666 -3.12 30.34 26.52
N MET A 667 -3.31 31.58 26.10
CA MET A 667 -2.28 32.62 26.16
C MET A 667 -2.58 33.63 27.27
N LEU A 668 -1.57 33.97 28.06
CA LEU A 668 -1.49 35.18 28.85
C LEU A 668 -0.65 36.20 28.07
N LEU A 669 -1.21 37.38 27.80
CA LEU A 669 -0.41 38.47 27.25
C LEU A 669 0.48 39.04 28.35
N ASP A 670 1.78 39.17 28.05
CA ASP A 670 2.75 39.78 28.97
C ASP A 670 3.00 41.23 28.57
N ASP A 671 3.62 41.46 27.42
CA ASP A 671 3.95 42.78 26.91
C ASP A 671 3.51 42.93 25.45
N VAL A 672 2.86 44.04 25.12
CA VAL A 672 2.64 44.46 23.73
C VAL A 672 3.44 45.73 23.50
N THR A 673 4.30 45.71 22.49
CA THR A 673 5.15 46.85 22.15
C THR A 673 4.87 47.37 20.76
N PHE A 674 4.82 48.70 20.61
CA PHE A 674 4.87 49.37 19.32
C PHE A 674 6.04 50.35 19.30
N GLU A 675 6.89 50.24 18.28
CA GLU A 675 7.94 51.21 18.01
C GLU A 675 7.41 52.24 17.01
N LEU A 676 7.26 53.49 17.43
CA LEU A 676 6.63 54.53 16.63
C LEU A 676 7.33 55.89 16.70
N ARG A 677 7.14 56.71 15.68
CA ARG A 677 7.64 58.09 15.61
C ARG A 677 6.59 59.03 15.06
N ARG A 678 6.46 60.19 15.66
CA ARG A 678 5.64 61.29 15.14
C ARG A 678 6.35 62.05 14.02
N ASN A 679 5.64 62.37 12.95
CA ASN A 679 6.17 63.18 11.87
C ASN A 679 5.63 64.62 11.91
N GLY A 680 6.12 65.40 12.87
CA GLY A 680 5.83 66.82 13.02
C GLY A 680 4.51 67.14 13.75
N ALA A 681 4.22 68.44 13.90
CA ALA A 681 3.15 68.96 14.75
C ALA A 681 1.73 68.50 14.37
N GLY A 682 1.54 67.96 13.15
CA GLY A 682 0.28 67.43 12.63
C GLY A 682 -0.17 66.10 13.25
N ALA A 683 0.78 65.25 13.66
CA ALA A 683 0.53 63.86 14.08
C ALA A 683 -0.09 63.76 15.48
N ALA A 684 -0.76 62.63 15.77
CA ALA A 684 -1.32 62.34 17.09
C ALA A 684 -0.26 62.49 18.19
N THR A 685 -0.67 63.08 19.31
CA THR A 685 0.19 63.38 20.46
C THR A 685 0.02 62.37 21.59
N HIS A 686 -1.06 61.57 21.56
CA HIS A 686 -1.37 60.58 22.58
C HIS A 686 -1.63 59.23 21.93
N TYR A 687 -1.06 58.17 22.50
CA TYR A 687 -1.20 56.80 22.01
C TYR A 687 -1.57 55.85 23.15
N ARG A 688 -2.34 54.81 22.82
CA ARG A 688 -2.72 53.76 23.77
C ARG A 688 -2.96 52.42 23.06
N ILE A 689 -2.51 51.35 23.67
CA ILE A 689 -2.79 49.96 23.25
C ILE A 689 -3.97 49.45 24.08
N PHE A 690 -4.89 48.74 23.41
CA PHE A 690 -6.01 48.02 24.01
C PHE A 690 -6.06 46.62 23.43
N THR A 691 -6.66 45.68 24.15
CA THR A 691 -6.89 44.32 23.68
C THR A 691 -8.38 43.98 23.73
N SER A 692 -8.78 42.95 23.00
CA SER A 692 -10.13 42.39 23.10
C SER A 692 -10.43 41.80 24.49
N ILE A 693 -9.39 41.44 25.26
CA ILE A 693 -9.50 40.94 26.64
C ILE A 693 -10.09 42.02 27.55
N ASP A 694 -9.54 43.24 27.48
CA ASP A 694 -10.03 44.39 28.25
C ASP A 694 -11.37 44.93 27.71
N GLY A 695 -11.74 44.53 26.49
CA GLY A 695 -12.89 45.03 25.74
C GLY A 695 -12.65 46.42 25.14
N PHE A 696 -13.17 46.64 23.92
CA PHE A 696 -13.01 47.91 23.20
C PHE A 696 -14.08 48.98 23.55
N ASP A 697 -14.86 48.77 24.61
CA ASP A 697 -16.01 49.63 24.93
C ASP A 697 -15.60 50.96 25.59
N GLN A 698 -16.21 52.04 25.10
CA GLN A 698 -16.08 53.44 25.54
C GLN A 698 -16.34 53.68 27.05
N TRP A 699 -16.89 52.71 27.79
CA TRP A 699 -17.15 52.81 29.22
C TRP A 699 -15.91 52.56 30.11
N ASN A 700 -14.83 51.99 29.55
CA ASN A 700 -13.54 51.83 30.22
C ASN A 700 -12.73 53.14 30.35
N ALA A 701 -13.30 54.27 29.93
CA ALA A 701 -12.68 55.61 29.94
C ALA A 701 -12.40 56.19 31.34
N GLY A 702 -12.86 55.53 32.41
CA GLY A 702 -12.64 55.94 33.81
C GLY A 702 -11.42 55.31 34.50
N LEU A 703 -10.73 54.35 33.87
CA LEU A 703 -9.52 53.76 34.42
C LEU A 703 -8.33 54.69 34.18
N SER A 704 -7.57 55.03 35.24
CA SER A 704 -6.36 55.87 35.17
C SER A 704 -5.33 55.22 34.23
N PRO A 705 -5.11 55.74 33.00
CA PRO A 705 -4.51 54.90 31.96
C PRO A 705 -3.02 55.16 31.76
N LEU A 706 -2.28 54.10 31.42
CA LEU A 706 -0.94 54.17 30.82
C LEU A 706 -1.10 54.75 29.41
N THR A 707 -0.92 56.06 29.27
CA THR A 707 -0.98 56.78 27.99
C THR A 707 0.41 57.30 27.66
N LEU A 708 0.93 56.96 26.48
CA LEU A 708 2.12 57.62 25.97
C LEU A 708 1.73 58.99 25.44
N ALA A 709 2.15 60.05 26.15
CA ALA A 709 1.97 61.44 25.73
C ALA A 709 3.29 61.98 25.16
N LEU A 710 3.27 62.38 23.88
CA LEU A 710 4.42 62.91 23.15
C LEU A 710 4.22 64.39 22.85
N ASP A 711 5.14 65.25 23.30
CA ASP A 711 5.12 66.69 23.03
C ASP A 711 5.30 66.98 21.53
N THR A 712 4.69 68.07 21.07
CA THR A 712 4.72 68.64 19.71
C THR A 712 6.10 68.81 19.09
N SER A 713 7.19 68.78 19.87
CA SER A 713 8.58 68.82 19.40
C SER A 713 9.24 67.45 19.25
N ASP A 714 8.61 66.37 19.70
CA ASP A 714 9.21 65.03 19.68
C ASP A 714 9.09 64.39 18.29
N THR A 715 10.23 64.25 17.62
CA THR A 715 10.38 63.59 16.31
C THR A 715 11.32 62.40 16.40
N SER A 716 11.58 61.88 17.60
CA SER A 716 12.41 60.69 17.81
C SER A 716 11.56 59.43 17.83
N THR A 717 12.16 58.29 17.48
CA THR A 717 11.49 56.99 17.61
C THR A 717 11.32 56.65 19.08
N GLN A 718 10.12 56.19 19.43
CA GLN A 718 9.67 55.88 20.79
C GLN A 718 9.21 54.43 20.83
N ILE A 719 9.67 53.69 21.84
CA ILE A 719 9.18 52.34 22.14
C ILE A 719 8.06 52.49 23.15
N PHE A 720 6.86 52.06 22.79
CA PHE A 720 5.70 52.09 23.66
C PHE A 720 5.27 50.67 24.02
N THR A 721 5.44 50.31 25.28
CA THR A 721 5.06 48.99 25.81
C THR A 721 3.84 49.13 26.72
N ALA A 722 2.84 48.29 26.49
CA ALA A 722 1.73 48.05 27.40
C ALA A 722 1.94 46.67 28.04
N SER A 723 2.18 46.66 29.35
CA SER A 723 2.32 45.45 30.15
C SER A 723 0.98 45.05 30.75
N TYR A 724 0.66 43.76 30.65
CA TYR A 724 -0.55 43.17 31.19
C TYR A 724 -0.14 42.28 32.37
N THR A 725 -0.76 42.48 33.53
CA THR A 725 -0.43 41.76 34.76
C THR A 725 -1.64 40.98 35.29
N GLY A 726 -2.48 40.47 34.38
CA GLY A 726 -3.74 39.81 34.71
C GLY A 726 -3.64 38.29 34.67
N ASP A 727 -4.47 37.61 35.47
CA ASP A 727 -4.57 36.13 35.52
C ASP A 727 -5.53 35.57 34.45
N GLU A 728 -6.02 36.39 33.52
CA GLU A 728 -7.06 35.99 32.55
C GLU A 728 -6.43 35.47 31.26
N ALA A 729 -6.25 34.14 31.20
CA ALA A 729 -5.81 33.44 30.00
C ALA A 729 -6.91 33.43 28.93
N VAL A 730 -6.49 33.51 27.67
CA VAL A 730 -7.39 33.48 26.51
C VAL A 730 -7.12 32.24 25.68
N SER A 731 -8.16 31.45 25.43
CA SER A 731 -8.14 30.22 24.62
C SER A 731 -8.66 30.42 23.19
N GLY A 732 -8.84 31.67 22.77
CA GLY A 732 -9.38 32.06 21.47
C GLY A 732 -8.77 33.38 20.97
N PRO A 733 -9.22 33.88 19.81
CA PRO A 733 -8.57 35.03 19.16
C PRO A 733 -8.52 36.28 20.05
N ALA A 734 -7.30 36.77 20.28
CA ALA A 734 -7.02 38.03 20.96
C ALA A 734 -6.63 39.11 19.96
N GLU A 735 -7.48 40.14 19.84
CA GLU A 735 -7.23 41.30 18.99
C GLU A 735 -6.51 42.40 19.79
N VAL A 736 -5.42 42.93 19.26
CA VAL A 736 -4.63 44.02 19.84
C VAL A 736 -4.79 45.26 18.98
N ARG A 737 -5.17 46.40 19.57
CA ARG A 737 -5.38 47.67 18.88
C ARG A 737 -4.53 48.82 19.44
N LEU A 738 -3.83 49.54 18.58
CA LEU A 738 -3.16 50.81 18.90
C LEU A 738 -4.01 51.99 18.42
N TYR A 739 -4.49 52.82 19.34
CA TYR A 739 -5.21 54.06 19.06
C TYR A 739 -4.29 55.28 19.21
N GLY A 740 -4.52 56.29 18.36
CA GLY A 740 -3.87 57.59 18.44
C GLY A 740 -4.88 58.75 18.39
N TRP A 741 -4.71 59.77 19.23
CA TRP A 741 -5.61 60.92 19.28
C TRP A 741 -4.89 62.25 19.57
N ASN A 742 -5.68 63.33 19.62
CA ASN A 742 -5.21 64.70 19.81
C ASN A 742 -4.19 65.12 18.73
N ALA A 743 -4.47 64.72 17.48
CA ALA A 743 -3.77 65.20 16.29
C ALA A 743 -4.24 66.62 15.94
N SER A 744 -3.33 67.50 15.50
CA SER A 744 -3.72 68.86 15.09
C SER A 744 -4.33 68.92 13.67
N SER A 745 -4.20 67.84 12.90
CA SER A 745 -4.88 67.63 11.61
C SER A 745 -4.97 66.14 11.27
N GLY A 746 -6.01 65.70 10.55
CA GLY A 746 -6.09 64.32 10.02
C GLY A 746 -5.04 63.97 8.96
N PHE A 747 -4.21 64.93 8.55
CA PHE A 747 -3.10 64.74 7.60
C PHE A 747 -1.74 64.51 8.27
N GLY A 748 -1.67 64.59 9.61
CA GLY A 748 -0.48 64.19 10.35
C GLY A 748 -0.27 62.69 10.26
N ASN A 749 0.98 62.25 10.15
CA ASN A 749 1.31 60.82 10.08
C ASN A 749 2.22 60.35 11.21
N THR A 750 2.04 59.10 11.55
CA THR A 750 2.85 58.33 12.49
C THR A 750 3.57 57.24 11.71
N HIS A 751 4.87 57.11 11.97
CA HIS A 751 5.72 56.09 11.40
C HIS A 751 5.78 54.95 12.41
N ILE A 752 5.53 53.71 11.99
CA ILE A 752 5.59 52.50 12.80
C ILE A 752 6.78 51.68 12.29
N TYR A 753 7.70 51.37 13.19
CA TYR A 753 8.95 50.66 12.89
C TYR A 753 8.91 49.19 13.29
N GLY A 754 8.07 48.85 14.27
CA GLY A 754 7.90 47.49 14.76
C GLY A 754 6.65 47.38 15.64
N ALA A 755 6.11 46.18 15.72
CA ALA A 755 5.09 45.80 16.68
C ALA A 755 5.43 44.40 17.17
N SER A 756 5.45 44.19 18.48
CA SER A 756 5.74 42.90 19.07
C SER A 756 4.79 42.55 20.21
N LEU A 757 4.70 41.25 20.47
CA LEU A 757 3.92 40.65 21.53
C LEU A 757 4.79 39.62 22.23
N ASP A 758 4.86 39.73 23.55
CA ASP A 758 5.37 38.73 24.47
C ASP A 758 4.18 38.07 25.17
N ALA A 759 4.28 36.75 25.34
CA ALA A 759 3.19 35.95 25.88
C ALA A 759 3.72 34.72 26.61
N SER A 760 3.03 34.39 27.68
CA SER A 760 3.17 33.16 28.45
C SER A 760 1.97 32.24 28.16
N PHE A 761 2.13 30.94 28.36
CA PHE A 761 1.16 29.94 27.91
C PHE A 761 0.71 29.05 29.06
N ILE A 762 -0.59 28.75 29.10
CA ILE A 762 -1.21 27.84 30.06
C ILE A 762 -1.88 26.71 29.29
N ALA A 763 -1.63 25.46 29.68
CA ALA A 763 -2.42 24.33 29.22
C ALA A 763 -3.72 24.25 30.05
N ASP A 764 -4.87 24.50 29.42
CA ASP A 764 -6.19 24.54 30.06
C ASP A 764 -7.16 23.56 29.36
N SER A 765 -7.88 22.74 30.13
CA SER A 765 -8.59 21.55 29.64
C SER A 765 -10.05 21.80 29.24
N ASP A 766 -10.32 22.76 28.36
CA ASP A 766 -11.70 22.91 27.89
C ASP A 766 -12.02 21.98 26.69
N PHE A 767 -11.08 21.66 25.79
CA PHE A 767 -11.40 20.82 24.61
C PHE A 767 -10.28 19.95 24.00
N PHE A 768 -8.99 20.18 24.24
CA PHE A 768 -7.88 19.45 23.59
C PHE A 768 -6.64 19.28 24.49
N ALA A 769 -5.89 18.20 24.31
CA ALA A 769 -4.56 18.03 24.90
C ALA A 769 -3.52 18.91 24.19
N VAL A 770 -2.43 19.26 24.88
CA VAL A 770 -1.25 19.86 24.24
C VAL A 770 -0.48 18.72 23.59
N ALA A 771 -0.41 18.71 22.26
CA ALA A 771 0.28 17.67 21.50
C ALA A 771 1.29 18.32 20.52
N PRO A 772 2.53 18.60 20.98
CA PRO A 772 3.61 19.05 20.10
C PRO A 772 3.81 18.04 18.97
N THR A 773 3.94 18.48 17.73
CA THR A 773 4.45 17.62 16.65
C THR A 773 5.91 18.00 16.40
N GLY A 774 6.85 17.14 16.81
CA GLY A 774 8.26 17.49 16.92
C GLY A 774 8.50 18.45 18.08
N VAL A 775 9.09 19.61 17.82
CA VAL A 775 9.39 20.61 18.86
C VAL A 775 8.38 21.75 18.83
N LEU A 776 7.67 21.97 19.94
CA LEU A 776 6.86 23.17 20.17
C LEU A 776 7.65 24.16 21.04
N GLU A 777 7.99 25.32 20.47
CA GLU A 777 8.76 26.37 21.15
C GLU A 777 7.87 27.49 21.72
N LEU A 778 8.00 27.76 23.01
CA LEU A 778 7.28 28.78 23.77
C LEU A 778 8.25 29.90 24.20
N GLY A 779 7.95 31.14 23.81
CA GLY A 779 8.79 32.30 24.10
C GLY A 779 8.77 32.78 25.55
N GLY A 780 7.62 32.64 26.24
CA GLY A 780 7.42 33.01 27.64
C GLY A 780 7.32 31.81 28.58
N ASP A 781 6.70 32.03 29.75
CA ASP A 781 6.51 30.98 30.76
C ASP A 781 5.47 29.94 30.31
N TYR A 782 5.55 28.73 30.85
CA TYR A 782 4.58 27.66 30.62
C TYR A 782 4.00 27.12 31.93
N THR A 783 2.68 27.03 32.00
CA THR A 783 1.98 26.40 33.13
C THR A 783 1.10 25.25 32.65
N GLN A 784 1.38 24.05 33.13
CA GLN A 784 0.52 22.88 33.01
C GLN A 784 -0.39 22.78 34.25
N LEU A 785 -1.71 22.74 34.05
CA LEU A 785 -2.69 22.62 35.15
C LEU A 785 -3.04 21.16 35.49
N ASP A 786 -3.53 20.92 36.71
CA ASP A 786 -3.86 19.60 37.29
C ASP A 786 -4.85 18.74 36.47
N PHE A 787 -5.63 19.36 35.58
CA PHE A 787 -6.60 18.68 34.71
C PHE A 787 -6.17 18.60 33.23
N ALA A 788 -5.04 19.20 32.85
CA ALA A 788 -4.57 19.22 31.47
C ALA A 788 -3.69 18.01 31.13
N THR A 789 -3.71 17.61 29.86
CA THR A 789 -2.86 16.52 29.32
C THR A 789 -1.84 17.08 28.35
N LEU A 790 -0.57 16.72 28.54
CA LEU A 790 0.51 16.88 27.56
C LEU A 790 0.77 15.51 26.90
N GLU A 791 0.53 15.42 25.59
CA GLU A 791 0.76 14.23 24.77
C GLU A 791 2.09 14.35 24.02
N LEU A 792 2.95 13.34 24.11
CA LEU A 792 4.23 13.29 23.41
C LEU A 792 4.42 11.94 22.72
N GLU A 793 4.73 11.99 21.42
CA GLU A 793 5.00 10.83 20.59
C GLU A 793 6.51 10.58 20.46
N PHE A 794 6.90 9.31 20.38
CA PHE A 794 8.28 8.87 20.12
C PHE A 794 8.30 8.05 18.83
N ALA A 795 9.17 8.41 17.89
CA ALA A 795 9.18 7.90 16.51
C ALA A 795 10.59 7.53 16.02
N GLY A 796 10.72 6.49 15.18
CA GLY A 796 11.98 6.15 14.50
C GLY A 796 12.91 5.16 15.24
N MET A 797 14.00 4.72 14.57
CA MET A 797 15.06 3.93 15.20
C MET A 797 16.17 4.85 15.71
N PRO A 798 16.55 4.79 17.00
CA PRO A 798 17.52 5.72 17.55
C PRO A 798 18.86 5.61 16.83
N SER A 799 19.25 6.68 16.14
CA SER A 799 20.63 6.83 15.71
C SER A 799 21.50 6.96 16.98
N SER A 800 22.59 6.20 17.08
CA SER A 800 23.40 6.08 18.29
C SER A 800 24.30 7.32 18.56
N GLY A 801 23.75 8.52 18.40
CA GLY A 801 24.41 9.81 18.64
C GLY A 801 23.78 10.59 19.80
N PRO A 802 24.51 11.56 20.39
CA PRO A 802 24.08 12.27 21.61
C PRO A 802 22.95 13.31 21.42
N ASP A 803 22.47 13.55 20.20
CA ASP A 803 21.53 14.65 19.87
C ASP A 803 20.21 14.10 19.30
N ASN A 804 19.44 13.46 20.18
CA ASN A 804 18.17 12.74 19.97
C ASN A 804 16.97 13.69 19.71
N THR A 805 16.40 13.68 18.49
CA THR A 805 15.13 14.39 18.14
C THR A 805 14.05 13.42 17.63
N ASP A 806 14.16 12.15 18.01
CA ASP A 806 13.26 11.06 17.61
C ASP A 806 11.95 11.05 18.44
N HIS A 807 11.55 12.20 18.98
CA HIS A 807 10.40 12.35 19.88
C HIS A 807 9.94 13.80 20.00
N ASP A 808 8.69 13.97 20.40
CA ASP A 808 8.08 15.27 20.63
C ASP A 808 8.69 15.95 21.87
N GLN A 809 8.82 17.28 21.81
CA GLN A 809 9.43 18.10 22.85
C GLN A 809 8.68 19.42 23.02
N LEU A 810 8.61 19.87 24.27
CA LEU A 810 8.19 21.22 24.62
C LEU A 810 9.41 22.05 25.05
N LEU A 811 9.78 23.03 24.23
CA LEU A 811 10.89 23.95 24.50
C LEU A 811 10.32 25.25 25.04
N VAL A 812 10.57 25.56 26.32
CA VAL A 812 10.10 26.78 26.97
C VAL A 812 11.30 27.67 27.26
N LEU A 813 11.27 28.91 26.77
CA LEU A 813 12.35 29.88 27.03
C LEU A 813 12.18 30.55 28.41
N GLY A 814 10.96 30.58 28.96
CA GLY A 814 10.62 31.03 30.32
C GLY A 814 10.60 29.92 31.37
N ASP A 815 10.00 30.21 32.52
CA ASP A 815 9.81 29.28 33.64
C ASP A 815 8.67 28.30 33.37
N VAL A 816 8.79 27.07 33.89
CA VAL A 816 7.84 25.98 33.71
C VAL A 816 7.25 25.54 35.05
N MET A 817 5.92 25.45 35.14
CA MET A 817 5.20 24.87 36.26
C MET A 817 4.38 23.65 35.79
N LEU A 818 4.54 22.50 36.47
CA LEU A 818 3.96 21.22 36.07
C LEU A 818 2.98 20.66 37.11
N GLU A 819 1.79 20.28 36.63
CA GLU A 819 0.77 19.48 37.31
C GLU A 819 0.13 18.53 36.27
N GLY A 820 -0.89 17.74 36.62
CA GLY A 820 -1.75 17.08 35.63
C GLY A 820 -1.16 15.84 34.97
N ILE A 821 -1.46 15.62 33.69
CA ILE A 821 -1.22 14.34 33.01
C ILE A 821 -0.14 14.47 31.92
N LEU A 822 0.86 13.60 31.96
CA LEU A 822 1.78 13.34 30.86
C LEU A 822 1.37 12.03 30.17
N ASP A 823 1.09 12.06 28.88
CA ASP A 823 0.76 10.89 28.07
C ASP A 823 1.84 10.63 27.01
N LEU A 824 2.44 9.45 27.04
CA LEU A 824 3.56 9.08 26.18
C LEU A 824 3.11 7.96 25.23
N SER A 825 3.33 8.15 23.93
CA SER A 825 2.96 7.17 22.92
C SER A 825 4.14 6.81 22.01
N PHE A 826 4.15 5.56 21.50
CA PHE A 826 5.16 5.09 20.56
C PHE A 826 4.54 4.96 19.17
N VAL A 827 5.17 5.58 18.19
CA VAL A 827 4.74 5.58 16.79
C VAL A 827 5.90 5.12 15.90
N ASP A 828 5.62 4.79 14.63
CA ASP A 828 6.64 4.42 13.63
C ASP A 828 7.65 3.32 14.04
N GLY A 829 7.20 2.36 14.87
CA GLY A 829 8.03 1.23 15.31
C GLY A 829 9.18 1.60 16.25
N PHE A 830 9.02 2.71 16.99
CA PHE A 830 10.00 3.18 17.95
C PHE A 830 10.46 2.08 18.92
N THR A 831 11.77 1.93 19.05
CA THR A 831 12.40 1.01 20.01
C THR A 831 13.42 1.79 20.84
N TRP A 832 13.42 1.58 22.15
CA TRP A 832 14.38 2.21 23.06
C TRP A 832 15.43 1.22 23.52
N THR A 833 16.60 1.72 23.91
CA THR A 833 17.56 0.93 24.67
C THR A 833 17.34 1.16 26.16
N THR A 834 17.36 0.10 26.99
CA THR A 834 17.26 0.25 28.46
C THR A 834 18.35 1.19 28.98
N GLY A 835 17.95 2.20 29.76
CA GLY A 835 18.86 3.26 30.25
C GLY A 835 19.01 4.45 29.30
N GLN A 836 18.34 4.46 28.15
CA GLN A 836 18.27 5.61 27.26
C GLN A 836 17.30 6.65 27.82
N THR A 837 17.73 7.91 27.79
CA THR A 837 16.93 9.03 28.29
C THR A 837 16.56 10.02 27.18
N PHE A 838 15.43 10.68 27.35
CA PHE A 838 14.83 11.61 26.39
C PHE A 838 14.45 12.89 27.13
N ASP A 839 14.91 14.04 26.63
CA ASP A 839 14.53 15.35 27.18
C ASP A 839 13.23 15.79 26.54
N ILE A 840 12.16 15.81 27.32
CA ILE A 840 10.79 16.03 26.83
C ILE A 840 10.30 17.45 27.07
N ILE A 841 10.84 18.13 28.08
CA ILE A 841 10.56 19.54 28.35
C ILE A 841 11.87 20.23 28.74
N THR A 842 12.06 21.45 28.25
CA THR A 842 13.15 22.33 28.70
C THR A 842 12.58 23.69 29.10
N GLY A 843 13.19 24.33 30.09
CA GLY A 843 12.71 25.59 30.68
C GLY A 843 13.85 26.37 31.34
N ASN A 844 13.67 27.66 31.56
CA ASN A 844 14.59 28.47 32.37
C ASN A 844 14.65 27.98 33.82
N SER A 845 13.49 27.59 34.38
CA SER A 845 13.39 26.78 35.58
C SER A 845 12.21 25.82 35.48
N ILE A 846 12.29 24.65 36.13
CA ILE A 846 11.18 23.69 36.25
C ILE A 846 10.72 23.63 37.72
N SER A 847 9.40 23.71 37.93
CA SER A 847 8.76 23.52 39.22
C SER A 847 7.52 22.64 39.09
N GLY A 848 7.17 21.89 40.15
CA GLY A 848 6.08 20.92 40.10
C GLY A 848 6.47 19.58 39.43
N GLU A 849 5.50 18.66 39.37
CA GLU A 849 5.63 17.33 38.77
C GLU A 849 4.26 16.94 38.16
N PHE A 850 4.24 16.11 37.10
CA PHE A 850 2.99 15.54 36.60
C PHE A 850 2.35 14.63 37.66
N ASP A 851 1.05 14.80 37.91
CA ASP A 851 0.26 13.99 38.83
C ASP A 851 0.11 12.55 38.33
N ILE A 852 0.02 12.36 37.01
CA ILE A 852 -0.13 11.07 36.35
C ILE A 852 0.80 11.02 35.13
N VAL A 853 1.57 9.93 35.03
CA VAL A 853 2.35 9.60 33.84
C VAL A 853 1.75 8.34 33.22
N MET A 854 1.29 8.45 31.97
CA MET A 854 0.78 7.35 31.17
C MET A 854 1.85 6.94 30.16
N ALA A 855 2.11 5.64 30.09
CA ALA A 855 3.10 5.05 29.18
C ALA A 855 2.45 3.90 28.39
N PRO A 856 3.03 3.50 27.25
CA PRO A 856 2.52 2.40 26.45
C PRO A 856 2.46 1.08 27.23
N GLU A 857 1.53 0.19 26.84
CA GLU A 857 1.33 -1.09 27.52
C GLU A 857 2.61 -1.93 27.54
N GLY A 858 3.00 -2.42 28.71
CA GLY A 858 4.21 -3.23 28.90
C GLY A 858 5.51 -2.43 29.10
N VAL A 859 5.43 -1.11 29.20
CA VAL A 859 6.57 -0.20 29.39
C VAL A 859 6.44 0.54 30.72
N GLU A 860 7.54 0.67 31.45
CA GLU A 860 7.64 1.56 32.61
C GLU A 860 8.42 2.82 32.20
N ALA A 861 7.84 3.99 32.46
CA ALA A 861 8.45 5.30 32.20
C ALA A 861 8.81 5.98 33.52
N VAL A 862 10.10 6.28 33.71
CA VAL A 862 10.61 7.01 34.87
C VAL A 862 10.90 8.44 34.47
N VAL A 863 10.19 9.40 35.08
CA VAL A 863 10.35 10.83 34.80
C VAL A 863 11.24 11.47 35.87
N SER A 864 12.25 12.22 35.41
CA SER A 864 13.15 13.01 36.24
C SER A 864 12.93 14.49 36.00
N TYR A 865 12.62 15.22 37.07
CA TYR A 865 12.43 16.67 37.06
C TYR A 865 13.72 17.34 37.55
N LEU A 866 14.48 17.94 36.64
CA LEU A 866 15.72 18.67 36.90
C LEU A 866 15.45 20.18 36.87
N ASP A 867 16.39 20.98 37.38
CA ASP A 867 16.23 22.44 37.51
C ASP A 867 15.78 23.15 36.22
N SER A 868 16.13 22.65 35.04
CA SER A 868 15.82 23.27 33.73
C SER A 868 15.34 22.28 32.66
N VAL A 869 15.14 21.01 33.02
CA VAL A 869 14.82 19.93 32.06
C VAL A 869 13.92 18.88 32.72
N VAL A 870 12.90 18.41 32.00
CA VAL A 870 12.17 17.18 32.31
C VAL A 870 12.63 16.08 31.37
N ARG A 871 13.00 14.95 31.94
CA ARG A 871 13.60 13.82 31.23
C ARG A 871 12.86 12.53 31.50
N VAL A 872 12.61 11.72 30.49
CA VAL A 872 12.04 10.38 30.63
C VAL A 872 13.07 9.29 30.31
N GLU A 873 13.05 8.21 31.08
CA GLU A 873 13.76 6.97 30.82
C GLU A 873 12.75 5.83 30.68
N PHE A 874 12.87 5.02 29.64
CA PHE A 874 12.02 3.85 29.42
C PHE A 874 12.71 2.55 29.86
N SER A 875 11.94 1.67 30.49
CA SER A 875 12.37 0.32 30.87
C SER A 875 11.27 -0.71 30.61
N ASP A 876 11.66 -1.96 30.33
CA ASP A 876 10.71 -3.06 30.25
C ASP A 876 10.06 -3.27 31.62
N VAL A 877 8.75 -3.51 31.65
CA VAL A 877 8.09 -3.93 32.89
C VAL A 877 8.66 -5.28 33.29
N ILE A 878 9.51 -5.31 34.32
CA ILE A 878 9.89 -6.55 34.97
C ILE A 878 8.61 -7.08 35.59
N ALA A 879 8.01 -8.10 34.96
CA ALA A 879 6.95 -8.87 35.57
C ALA A 879 7.45 -9.32 36.94
N VAL A 880 6.97 -8.68 38.01
CA VAL A 880 7.12 -9.19 39.36
C VAL A 880 6.48 -10.58 39.31
N PRO A 881 7.24 -11.69 39.49
CA PRO A 881 6.61 -12.99 39.56
C PRO A 881 5.66 -12.92 40.76
N GLU A 882 4.37 -13.06 40.51
CA GLU A 882 3.37 -12.85 41.56
C GLU A 882 3.74 -13.64 42.83
N PRO A 883 3.86 -13.00 44.00
CA PRO A 883 3.78 -13.73 45.24
C PRO A 883 2.30 -14.00 45.50
N ASN A 884 1.82 -15.14 45.03
CA ASN A 884 0.63 -15.88 45.49
C ASN A 884 -0.21 -15.14 46.56
N SER A 885 -1.08 -14.20 46.20
CA SER A 885 -2.23 -13.85 47.06
C SER A 885 -3.35 -13.15 46.29
N LEU A 886 -4.39 -13.92 45.97
CA LEU A 886 -5.76 -13.43 46.01
C LEU A 886 -6.01 -12.73 47.36
N ALA A 887 -5.98 -11.40 47.40
CA ALA A 887 -6.76 -10.53 48.30
C ALA A 887 -6.31 -9.06 48.23
N LEU A 888 -6.56 -8.35 47.13
CA LEU A 888 -6.78 -6.89 47.19
C LEU A 888 -7.49 -6.29 45.95
N ILE A 889 -8.43 -7.01 45.33
CA ILE A 889 -9.39 -6.41 44.39
C ILE A 889 -10.76 -6.46 45.05
N LEU A 890 -10.93 -5.68 46.11
CA LEU A 890 -12.26 -5.39 46.69
C LEU A 890 -12.24 -4.09 47.52
N ALA A 891 -11.70 -3.00 46.98
CA ALA A 891 -11.81 -1.69 47.61
C ALA A 891 -11.62 -0.52 46.63
N CYS A 892 -12.44 -0.42 45.57
CA CYS A 892 -12.62 0.88 44.87
C CYS A 892 -13.94 1.04 44.09
N SER A 893 -14.84 0.05 44.06
CA SER A 893 -16.14 0.15 43.36
C SER A 893 -17.28 0.72 44.22
N THR A 894 -17.00 1.45 45.30
CA THR A 894 -18.04 2.03 46.18
C THR A 894 -17.81 3.51 46.51
N PHE A 895 -17.50 4.37 45.54
CA PHE A 895 -17.59 5.82 45.77
C PHE A 895 -18.11 6.66 44.59
N LEU A 896 -19.00 6.11 43.76
CA LEU A 896 -19.82 6.91 42.85
C LEU A 896 -21.27 6.47 42.97
N PHE A 897 -21.96 6.98 43.99
CA PHE A 897 -23.39 7.36 43.99
C PHE A 897 -23.84 7.67 45.42
N ARG A 898 -23.70 8.94 45.86
CA ARG A 898 -24.65 9.55 46.79
C ARG A 898 -24.60 11.08 46.74
N ARG A 899 -25.46 11.63 45.89
CA ARG A 899 -26.11 12.94 46.11
C ARG A 899 -26.59 13.06 47.56
N ARG A 900 -26.23 14.13 48.28
CA ARG A 900 -27.18 15.12 48.86
C ARG A 900 -26.50 16.22 49.68
N LYS A 901 -26.80 17.46 49.25
CA LYS A 901 -27.36 18.57 50.03
C LYS A 901 -26.73 18.97 51.38
N SER A 902 -26.16 20.17 51.32
CA SER A 902 -26.56 21.38 52.07
C SER A 902 -25.93 21.72 53.42
N LYS A 903 -25.53 22.99 53.48
CA LYS A 903 -25.46 23.93 54.63
C LYS A 903 -24.32 23.72 55.62
N ARG A 904 -23.33 24.62 55.59
CA ARG A 904 -23.47 25.96 56.17
C ARG A 904 -22.55 26.96 55.48
#